data_AF-A0AAW9QUS6-F1
#
_entry.id   AF-A0AAW9QUS6-F1
#
_cell.length_a   1.000
_cell.length_b   1.000
_cell.length_c   1.000
_cell.angle_alpha   90.00
_cell.angle_beta   90.00
_cell.angle_gamma   90.00
#
_symmetry.space_group_name_H-M   'P 1'
#
loop_
_entity.id
_entity.type
_entity.pdbx_description
1 polymer ?
#
loop_
_entity_poly.entity_id
_entity_poly.type
_entity_poly.pdbx_seq_one_letter_code
_entity_poly.pdbx_strand_id
1 'polypeptide(L)'
;MVERFWDFIGRVFLLQSDVFRQVSDAPDGWILTLGIVFGAGLSLAIAEAIILFINRVKPLRFVLSLLISAVLFAFGYLFLVSSTWLIDFLPGTLKISFPVLLKVFGISFAPLLFGFLGAIPYLGVPLLSLLSIWHLLALVVGFAAVKSTSLGTAFSYVALGWLILQILQRTLGQPIANLGKIVIDRVAGVSIVRGREEIVRLLQDNFLQPSSPVPSTVDVAFAEPASASVSGSIDTTLSPILPTHKSPRKTFSSLPIFGLVGIFLLTVITTIFLDPLRDWIFSYYENLPRSLRFLIDLLWIGIVALAVAGLLAPLETLGWWAGWYDDEIDTTVNTGTLAEPIENTRSLRRYLIYLDGIGQSSFQYLPDVETFLAELTPALPENMALIRGIMAYSVLNNPLDEDRPLAFLWRLADKYRFANPASLLGMMVNIRNVLIVAVSADARYGPIYHRGIARILYNALIRAGYRVGSGIPVTLIGYSGGGQMSAATAAVLKGALGASIDVISLAGVISGNCHLLEIEHLYHLVGDKDNVEKIGLIMFPGRWKIFPLSYWNRAKRRGKITIIPLGPVGHQVPGGLLDPNAYLPDGRSYLQQTIDYIAKILRGELLAPNQRPRRQPSNYELYKAADFNRPDYYPLDRTVDPALYRPIAPWMGRLILPTLYERAIVRGVWLEVHHAPEEFRALVGQRVKLRWGESPALRKLVVAVTRDVHFSPDAEYTGEYGGLIHPDRLDHWQGVDPLESLAGSLPEDDTIVMLFDPVIVETIGGETILQIFQQPSQITGRYYGLVRFIAPVTGTDRFEVRHFNKISRQFDGVSERVRLPAVIADQNGCFPSTAREIERSPLNESGWYIYGAKDAEGIFVVQALAPRSLLKLEPDRVIFGVKSGYRYIRKEAWADIDRQKGKIGSVLLNPREGESVRESIDSWREGDRALVVHTYGGIGGEKREPAASTPIFFGHFAYGLATVVRDPLADELRFEIHYYQVYTHNTDGLIAGTLHWSRYMGDRQFGWSGVRPVCDIIIKFEPFTGFFEFETFRSSPLNSMLAQLEAMTARYRIGDGTGGTYVGAANNCSQDSNQALFASIGNLQRAIDENKAFLETWFREHPEEERQYRRLLKLKRALKGDLQPLELPRADWRDNEFNLGTTLEDRPLRNLLTGLASWRTLLPRLASDTIAETFLRQGAEIWVLRTNQIGGNDPDIAPIAPITL
;
A
#
# COMPACT_ATOMS: atom_id res chain seq x y z
N MET A 1 50.79 -32.61 -6.80
CA MET A 1 49.56 -31.85 -7.14
C MET A 1 49.29 -30.68 -6.20
N VAL A 2 49.54 -30.80 -4.88
CA VAL A 2 49.34 -29.70 -3.91
C VAL A 2 50.16 -28.45 -4.25
N GLU A 3 51.39 -28.61 -4.75
CA GLU A 3 52.25 -27.49 -5.20
C GLU A 3 51.72 -26.75 -6.44
N ARG A 4 50.80 -27.36 -7.21
CA ARG A 4 50.14 -26.75 -8.39
C ARG A 4 48.68 -26.37 -8.12
N PHE A 5 48.27 -26.32 -6.85
CA PHE A 5 46.89 -26.06 -6.44
C PHE A 5 46.34 -24.75 -7.02
N TRP A 6 47.09 -23.65 -6.87
CA TRP A 6 46.70 -22.33 -7.35
C TRP A 6 46.71 -22.22 -8.88
N ASP A 7 47.66 -22.89 -9.56
CA ASP A 7 47.69 -22.99 -11.03
C ASP A 7 46.42 -23.68 -11.56
N PHE A 8 46.01 -24.79 -10.94
CA PHE A 8 44.78 -25.48 -11.33
C PHE A 8 43.53 -24.63 -11.09
N ILE A 9 43.45 -23.89 -9.99
CA ILE A 9 42.33 -22.95 -9.75
C ILE A 9 42.30 -21.87 -10.83
N GLY A 10 43.42 -21.21 -11.11
CA GLY A 10 43.50 -20.16 -12.13
C GLY A 10 43.07 -20.66 -13.53
N ARG A 11 43.48 -21.87 -13.90
CA ARG A 11 43.12 -22.49 -15.19
C ARG A 11 41.64 -22.90 -15.27
N VAL A 12 41.01 -23.24 -14.14
CA VAL A 12 39.55 -23.47 -14.05
C VAL A 12 38.79 -22.15 -14.18
N PHE A 13 39.27 -21.06 -13.58
CA PHE A 13 38.68 -19.73 -13.76
C PHE A 13 38.71 -19.28 -15.23
N LEU A 14 39.77 -19.62 -15.95
CA LEU A 14 39.91 -19.42 -17.39
C LEU A 14 39.09 -20.39 -18.26
N LEU A 15 38.39 -21.34 -17.64
CA LEU A 15 37.63 -22.39 -18.31
C LEU A 15 38.48 -23.19 -19.33
N GLN A 16 39.76 -23.39 -19.05
CA GLN A 16 40.65 -24.14 -19.94
C GLN A 16 40.30 -25.64 -19.89
N SER A 17 40.01 -26.26 -21.03
CA SER A 17 39.54 -27.65 -21.08
C SER A 17 40.57 -28.69 -20.62
N ASP A 18 41.85 -28.37 -20.71
CA ASP A 18 42.96 -29.28 -20.41
C ASP A 18 43.15 -29.50 -18.90
N VAL A 19 42.82 -28.53 -18.03
CA VAL A 19 42.90 -28.70 -16.57
C VAL A 19 41.93 -29.78 -16.08
N PHE A 20 40.72 -29.86 -16.65
CA PHE A 20 39.72 -30.86 -16.28
C PHE A 20 40.16 -32.28 -16.67
N ARG A 21 40.85 -32.43 -17.81
CA ARG A 21 41.46 -33.70 -18.23
C ARG A 21 42.63 -34.09 -17.34
N GLN A 22 43.55 -33.16 -17.09
CA GLN A 22 44.72 -33.38 -16.24
C GLN A 22 44.33 -33.84 -14.82
N VAL A 23 43.28 -33.24 -14.23
CA VAL A 23 42.79 -33.60 -12.89
C VAL A 23 42.00 -34.91 -12.88
N SER A 24 41.24 -35.20 -13.96
CA SER A 24 40.56 -36.48 -14.14
C SER A 24 41.53 -37.66 -14.18
N ASP A 25 42.61 -37.52 -14.95
CA ASP A 25 43.56 -38.60 -15.24
C ASP A 25 44.57 -38.83 -14.10
N ALA A 26 44.74 -37.86 -13.21
CA ALA A 26 45.64 -37.97 -12.06
C ALA A 26 45.13 -39.01 -11.02
N PRO A 27 45.98 -39.94 -10.53
CA PRO A 27 45.61 -40.93 -9.51
C PRO A 27 45.07 -40.29 -8.22
N ASP A 28 45.73 -39.22 -7.74
CA ASP A 28 45.36 -38.49 -6.52
C ASP A 28 44.36 -37.35 -6.76
N GLY A 29 43.75 -37.28 -7.95
CA GLY A 29 42.83 -36.18 -8.33
C GLY A 29 41.64 -36.03 -7.40
N TRP A 30 41.21 -37.13 -6.77
CA TRP A 30 40.07 -37.14 -5.86
C TRP A 30 40.36 -36.34 -4.57
N ILE A 31 41.59 -36.38 -4.02
CA ILE A 31 41.97 -35.64 -2.80
C ILE A 31 41.86 -34.13 -3.03
N LEU A 32 42.40 -33.67 -4.16
CA LEU A 32 42.34 -32.27 -4.58
C LEU A 32 40.87 -31.82 -4.71
N THR A 33 40.04 -32.62 -5.37
CA THR A 33 38.65 -32.25 -5.66
C THR A 33 37.77 -32.25 -4.41
N LEU A 34 37.97 -33.19 -3.48
CA LEU A 34 37.28 -33.17 -2.18
C LEU A 34 37.72 -31.98 -1.32
N GLY A 35 39.01 -31.63 -1.34
CA GLY A 35 39.51 -30.43 -0.68
C GLY A 35 38.88 -29.14 -1.22
N ILE A 36 38.76 -29.02 -2.54
CA ILE A 36 38.09 -27.88 -3.20
C ILE A 36 36.61 -27.82 -2.84
N VAL A 37 35.89 -28.93 -2.89
CA VAL A 37 34.45 -28.98 -2.55
C VAL A 37 34.22 -28.63 -1.08
N PHE A 38 35.03 -29.17 -0.16
CA PHE A 38 34.94 -28.84 1.26
C PHE A 38 35.26 -27.37 1.51
N GLY A 39 36.33 -26.85 0.89
CA GLY A 39 36.70 -25.43 0.97
C GLY A 39 35.61 -24.51 0.42
N ALA A 40 34.98 -24.87 -0.70
CA ALA A 40 33.86 -24.14 -1.28
C ALA A 40 32.63 -24.17 -0.36
N GLY A 41 32.33 -25.33 0.25
CA GLY A 41 31.27 -25.46 1.24
C GLY A 41 31.50 -24.61 2.48
N LEU A 42 32.72 -24.56 3.00
CA LEU A 42 33.09 -23.69 4.12
C LEU A 42 32.99 -22.20 3.73
N SER A 43 33.46 -21.86 2.54
CA SER A 43 33.42 -20.50 1.99
C SER A 43 31.98 -19.97 1.85
N LEU A 44 31.07 -20.81 1.33
CA LEU A 44 29.64 -20.50 1.26
C LEU A 44 28.98 -20.45 2.64
N ALA A 45 29.34 -21.35 3.55
CA ALA A 45 28.84 -21.31 4.93
C ALA A 45 29.24 -20.01 5.64
N ILE A 46 30.44 -19.47 5.38
CA ILE A 46 30.86 -18.15 5.88
C ILE A 46 30.01 -17.03 5.27
N ALA A 47 29.72 -17.10 3.96
CA ALA A 47 28.87 -16.13 3.28
C ALA A 47 27.43 -16.07 3.85
N GLU A 48 26.92 -17.22 4.29
CA GLU A 48 25.58 -17.39 4.86
C GLU A 48 25.57 -17.36 6.40
N ALA A 49 26.70 -17.08 7.04
CA ALA A 49 26.87 -17.18 8.48
C ALA A 49 25.94 -16.26 9.29
N ILE A 50 25.36 -15.24 8.64
CA ILE A 50 24.33 -14.38 9.22
C ILE A 50 23.19 -15.17 9.87
N ILE A 51 22.79 -16.32 9.31
CA ILE A 51 21.72 -17.14 9.89
C ILE A 51 22.08 -17.62 11.30
N LEU A 52 23.35 -17.97 11.52
CA LEU A 52 23.83 -18.39 12.83
C LEU A 52 23.85 -17.21 13.83
N PHE A 53 24.19 -16.00 13.37
CA PHE A 53 24.09 -14.79 14.19
C PHE A 53 22.65 -14.45 14.55
N ILE A 54 21.73 -14.50 13.58
CA ILE A 54 20.29 -14.24 13.81
C ILE A 54 19.74 -15.14 14.93
N ASN A 55 20.17 -16.40 14.93
CA ASN A 55 19.78 -17.40 15.94
C ASN A 55 20.63 -17.36 17.23
N ARG A 56 21.45 -16.33 17.43
CA ARG A 56 22.28 -16.11 18.63
C ARG A 56 23.17 -17.31 18.99
N VAL A 57 23.75 -17.97 17.99
CA VAL A 57 24.65 -19.11 18.22
C VAL A 57 25.94 -18.65 18.91
N LYS A 58 26.37 -19.36 19.96
CA LYS A 58 27.59 -19.04 20.73
C LYS A 58 28.87 -19.23 19.88
N PRO A 59 29.97 -18.47 20.10
CA PRO A 59 31.16 -18.47 19.23
C PRO A 59 31.78 -19.86 18.94
N LEU A 60 31.94 -20.72 19.96
CA LEU A 60 32.50 -22.06 19.74
C LEU A 60 31.58 -22.94 18.88
N ARG A 61 30.26 -22.87 19.13
CA ARG A 61 29.25 -23.61 18.35
C ARG A 61 29.09 -23.04 16.95
N PHE A 62 29.37 -21.75 16.76
CA PHE A 62 29.37 -21.09 15.46
C PHE A 62 30.42 -21.71 14.54
N VAL A 63 31.68 -21.84 14.99
CA VAL A 63 32.75 -22.46 14.20
C VAL A 63 32.42 -23.92 13.87
N LEU A 64 31.92 -24.69 14.85
CA LEU A 64 31.50 -26.08 14.62
C LEU A 64 30.35 -26.17 13.61
N SER A 65 29.40 -25.24 13.64
CA SER A 65 28.28 -25.19 12.71
C SER A 65 28.74 -24.89 11.28
N LEU A 66 29.74 -24.02 11.10
CA LEU A 66 30.35 -23.76 9.79
C LEU A 66 31.03 -25.02 9.23
N LEU A 67 31.81 -25.73 10.05
CA LEU A 67 32.48 -26.96 9.64
C LEU A 67 31.48 -28.06 9.26
N ILE A 68 30.42 -28.24 10.05
CA ILE A 68 29.37 -29.21 9.73
C ILE A 68 28.59 -28.81 8.47
N SER A 69 28.36 -27.52 8.25
CA SER A 69 27.73 -27.05 7.01
C SER A 69 28.59 -27.37 5.79
N ALA A 70 29.92 -27.23 5.90
CA ALA A 70 30.86 -27.63 4.84
C ALA A 70 30.84 -29.15 4.57
N VAL A 71 30.76 -29.97 5.63
CA VAL A 71 30.60 -31.43 5.49
C VAL A 71 29.28 -31.78 4.78
N LEU A 72 28.16 -31.19 5.20
CA LEU A 72 26.85 -31.43 4.60
C LEU A 72 26.80 -30.96 3.14
N PHE A 73 27.48 -29.86 2.82
CA PHE A 73 27.67 -29.39 1.45
C PHE A 73 28.41 -30.42 0.58
N ALA A 74 29.49 -31.02 1.11
CA ALA A 74 30.22 -32.09 0.41
C ALA A 74 29.34 -33.32 0.13
N PHE A 75 28.43 -33.68 1.04
CA PHE A 75 27.42 -34.71 0.77
C PHE A 75 26.47 -34.30 -0.37
N GLY A 76 26.00 -33.05 -0.39
CA GLY A 76 25.19 -32.50 -1.47
C GLY A 76 25.86 -32.60 -2.84
N TYR A 77 27.17 -32.34 -2.89
CA TYR A 77 27.99 -32.57 -4.08
C TYR A 77 28.00 -34.04 -4.53
N LEU A 78 28.14 -35.00 -3.61
CA LEU A 78 28.07 -36.42 -3.97
C LEU A 78 26.71 -36.81 -4.58
N PHE A 79 25.62 -36.21 -4.09
CA PHE A 79 24.30 -36.38 -4.70
C PHE A 79 24.21 -35.77 -6.11
N LEU A 80 24.83 -34.60 -6.34
CA LEU A 80 24.90 -33.99 -7.68
C LEU A 80 25.66 -34.88 -8.67
N VAL A 81 26.81 -35.43 -8.26
CA VAL A 81 27.59 -36.36 -9.08
C VAL A 81 26.79 -37.64 -9.35
N SER A 82 26.16 -38.20 -8.32
CA SER A 82 25.37 -39.44 -8.45
C SER A 82 24.13 -39.27 -9.33
N SER A 83 23.40 -38.16 -9.18
CA SER A 83 22.22 -37.84 -10.00
C SER A 83 22.56 -37.62 -11.47
N THR A 84 23.71 -37.01 -11.75
CA THR A 84 24.20 -36.85 -13.12
C THR A 84 24.69 -38.18 -13.70
N TRP A 85 25.37 -39.00 -12.90
CA TRP A 85 25.78 -40.35 -13.29
C TRP A 85 24.59 -41.28 -13.57
N LEU A 86 23.45 -41.10 -12.88
CA LEU A 86 22.24 -41.90 -13.11
C LEU A 86 21.68 -41.76 -14.54
N ILE A 87 22.00 -40.67 -15.25
CA ILE A 87 21.64 -40.46 -16.66
C ILE A 87 22.24 -41.55 -17.56
N ASP A 88 23.39 -42.11 -17.16
CA ASP A 88 24.08 -43.17 -17.90
C ASP A 88 23.24 -44.45 -17.99
N PHE A 89 22.24 -44.65 -17.13
CA PHE A 89 21.35 -45.82 -17.20
C PHE A 89 20.25 -45.68 -18.26
N LEU A 90 20.05 -44.50 -18.83
CA LEU A 90 19.06 -44.28 -19.89
C LEU A 90 19.57 -44.78 -21.26
N PRO A 91 18.71 -45.36 -22.11
CA PRO A 91 19.11 -45.79 -23.45
C PRO A 91 19.56 -44.60 -24.31
N GLY A 92 20.69 -44.73 -25.00
CA GLY A 92 21.20 -43.70 -25.93
C GLY A 92 22.04 -42.59 -25.28
N THR A 93 22.41 -42.71 -24.00
CA THR A 93 23.22 -41.72 -23.29
C THR A 93 24.73 -42.06 -23.27
N LEU A 94 25.56 -41.03 -23.14
CA LEU A 94 27.02 -41.12 -22.99
C LEU A 94 27.39 -41.80 -21.66
N LYS A 95 28.10 -42.93 -21.70
CA LYS A 95 28.59 -43.61 -20.50
C LYS A 95 29.82 -42.90 -19.92
N ILE A 96 29.75 -42.43 -18.68
CA ILE A 96 30.86 -41.83 -17.93
C ILE A 96 31.19 -42.65 -16.68
N SER A 97 32.48 -42.77 -16.39
CA SER A 97 32.95 -43.41 -15.16
C SER A 97 32.64 -42.50 -13.97
N PHE A 98 32.05 -43.04 -12.90
CA PHE A 98 31.71 -42.28 -11.70
C PHE A 98 32.93 -41.55 -11.08
N PRO A 99 34.10 -42.18 -10.90
CA PRO A 99 35.32 -41.49 -10.47
C PRO A 99 35.76 -40.32 -11.36
N VAL A 100 35.51 -40.40 -12.66
CA VAL A 100 35.84 -39.34 -13.62
C VAL A 100 34.89 -38.15 -13.42
N LEU A 101 33.58 -38.42 -13.34
CA LEU A 101 32.57 -37.39 -13.10
C LEU A 101 32.78 -36.72 -11.73
N LEU A 102 33.11 -37.50 -10.70
CA LEU A 102 33.49 -37.01 -9.38
C LEU A 102 34.63 -35.99 -9.51
N LYS A 103 35.78 -36.36 -10.07
CA LYS A 103 36.92 -35.43 -10.15
C LYS A 103 36.61 -34.15 -10.95
N VAL A 104 35.92 -34.29 -12.09
CA VAL A 104 35.58 -33.17 -12.98
C VAL A 104 34.60 -32.21 -12.31
N PHE A 105 33.55 -32.73 -11.68
CA PHE A 105 32.58 -31.88 -10.99
C PHE A 105 33.21 -31.24 -9.76
N GLY A 106 34.03 -31.96 -9.00
CA GLY A 106 34.64 -31.43 -7.78
C GLY A 106 35.62 -30.28 -8.06
N ILE A 107 36.45 -30.35 -9.11
CA ILE A 107 37.32 -29.22 -9.46
C ILE A 107 36.52 -28.02 -10.01
N SER A 108 35.35 -28.25 -10.59
CA SER A 108 34.47 -27.18 -11.07
C SER A 108 33.92 -26.30 -9.94
N PHE A 109 34.03 -26.70 -8.67
CA PHE A 109 33.71 -25.87 -7.49
C PHE A 109 34.78 -24.82 -7.16
N ALA A 110 35.92 -24.80 -7.88
CA ALA A 110 37.01 -23.85 -7.61
C ALA A 110 36.56 -22.37 -7.54
N PRO A 111 35.63 -21.86 -8.38
CA PRO A 111 35.15 -20.49 -8.24
C PRO A 111 34.48 -20.21 -6.88
N LEU A 112 33.79 -21.20 -6.30
CA LEU A 112 33.08 -21.07 -5.04
C LEU A 112 34.01 -21.07 -3.81
N LEU A 113 35.31 -21.33 -3.98
CA LEU A 113 36.30 -21.06 -2.93
C LEU A 113 36.32 -19.59 -2.51
N PHE A 114 35.92 -18.68 -3.40
CA PHE A 114 35.77 -17.25 -3.16
C PHE A 114 34.40 -16.86 -2.61
N GLY A 115 33.54 -17.84 -2.30
CA GLY A 115 32.19 -17.63 -1.78
C GLY A 115 32.14 -16.76 -0.53
N PHE A 116 33.17 -16.78 0.32
CA PHE A 116 33.26 -15.98 1.54
C PHE A 116 33.17 -14.47 1.29
N LEU A 117 33.57 -13.99 0.10
CA LEU A 117 33.37 -12.59 -0.31
C LEU A 117 31.88 -12.22 -0.40
N GLY A 118 31.01 -13.23 -0.47
CA GLY A 118 29.58 -13.09 -0.28
C GLY A 118 29.17 -12.47 1.04
N ALA A 119 30.00 -12.55 2.09
CA ALA A 119 29.74 -11.88 3.37
C ALA A 119 29.98 -10.36 3.32
N ILE A 120 30.59 -9.82 2.25
CA ILE A 120 30.76 -8.37 2.10
C ILE A 120 29.37 -7.73 1.99
N PRO A 121 29.06 -6.71 2.81
CA PRO A 121 27.81 -5.97 2.73
C PRO A 121 27.59 -5.40 1.34
N TYR A 122 26.37 -5.56 0.86
CA TYR A 122 25.84 -5.06 -0.39
C TYR A 122 26.43 -5.74 -1.66
N LEU A 123 27.76 -5.75 -1.82
CA LEU A 123 28.44 -6.36 -2.97
C LEU A 123 28.44 -7.90 -2.96
N GLY A 124 28.28 -8.51 -1.79
CA GLY A 124 28.41 -9.96 -1.64
C GLY A 124 27.39 -10.77 -2.43
N VAL A 125 26.13 -10.34 -2.51
CA VAL A 125 25.08 -11.06 -3.26
C VAL A 125 25.34 -11.08 -4.78
N PRO A 126 25.65 -9.95 -5.43
CA PRO A 126 26.12 -9.94 -6.82
C PRO A 126 27.36 -10.83 -7.04
N LEU A 127 28.36 -10.78 -6.14
CA LEU A 127 29.57 -11.59 -6.24
C LEU A 127 29.26 -13.09 -6.16
N LEU A 128 28.43 -13.52 -5.21
CA LEU A 128 27.98 -14.92 -5.10
C LEU A 128 27.23 -15.38 -6.35
N SER A 129 26.39 -14.52 -6.92
CA SER A 129 25.65 -14.81 -8.15
C SER A 129 26.62 -15.01 -9.33
N LEU A 130 27.61 -14.12 -9.47
CA LEU A 130 28.66 -14.23 -10.48
C LEU A 130 29.46 -15.54 -10.32
N LEU A 131 29.93 -15.85 -9.11
CA LEU A 131 30.69 -17.07 -8.82
C LEU A 131 29.86 -18.33 -9.06
N SER A 132 28.56 -18.30 -8.78
CA SER A 132 27.64 -19.42 -9.03
C SER A 132 27.42 -19.66 -10.53
N ILE A 133 27.28 -18.58 -11.31
CA ILE A 133 27.23 -18.67 -12.78
C ILE A 133 28.56 -19.24 -13.31
N TRP A 134 29.68 -18.76 -12.79
CA TRP A 134 31.01 -19.24 -13.21
C TRP A 134 31.22 -20.72 -12.88
N HIS A 135 30.75 -21.16 -11.71
CA HIS A 135 30.74 -22.57 -11.31
C HIS A 135 29.91 -23.44 -12.28
N LEU A 136 28.72 -22.98 -12.69
CA LEU A 136 27.91 -23.67 -13.69
C LEU A 136 28.64 -23.79 -15.03
N LEU A 137 29.29 -22.72 -15.49
CA LEU A 137 30.10 -22.75 -16.70
C LEU A 137 31.26 -23.75 -16.59
N ALA A 138 31.94 -23.80 -15.44
CA ALA A 138 33.01 -24.76 -15.18
C ALA A 138 32.50 -26.21 -15.22
N LEU A 139 31.32 -26.50 -14.66
CA LEU A 139 30.70 -27.83 -14.74
C LEU A 139 30.46 -28.26 -16.20
N VAL A 140 29.92 -27.36 -17.02
CA VAL A 140 29.60 -27.62 -18.43
C VAL A 140 30.88 -27.84 -19.25
N VAL A 141 31.86 -26.95 -19.09
CA VAL A 141 33.15 -27.04 -19.80
C VAL A 141 33.91 -28.29 -19.36
N GLY A 142 33.93 -28.61 -18.06
CA GLY A 142 34.58 -29.80 -17.54
C GLY A 142 33.96 -31.08 -18.09
N PHE A 143 32.63 -31.18 -18.12
CA PHE A 143 31.93 -32.33 -18.70
C PHE A 143 32.22 -32.47 -20.20
N ALA A 144 32.15 -31.36 -20.95
CA ALA A 144 32.47 -31.34 -22.38
C ALA A 144 33.92 -31.76 -22.65
N ALA A 145 34.87 -31.29 -21.83
CA ALA A 145 36.29 -31.57 -22.00
C ALA A 145 36.62 -33.06 -21.85
N VAL A 146 36.06 -33.74 -20.85
CA VAL A 146 36.37 -35.15 -20.58
C VAL A 146 35.60 -36.11 -21.47
N LYS A 147 34.46 -35.70 -22.03
CA LYS A 147 33.70 -36.50 -23.00
C LYS A 147 33.88 -36.11 -24.46
N SER A 148 34.64 -35.06 -24.75
CA SER A 148 34.86 -34.55 -26.11
C SER A 148 33.54 -34.31 -26.85
N THR A 149 32.57 -33.70 -26.16
CA THR A 149 31.22 -33.41 -26.70
C THR A 149 31.03 -31.91 -26.93
N SER A 150 29.95 -31.55 -27.61
CA SER A 150 29.56 -30.14 -27.74
C SER A 150 29.14 -29.55 -26.38
N LEU A 151 29.38 -28.25 -26.19
CA LEU A 151 28.95 -27.53 -24.98
C LEU A 151 27.43 -27.61 -24.75
N GLY A 152 26.62 -27.61 -25.82
CA GLY A 152 25.16 -27.74 -25.72
C GLY A 152 24.74 -29.12 -25.19
N THR A 153 25.41 -30.18 -25.64
CA THR A 153 25.19 -31.53 -25.10
C THR A 153 25.61 -31.59 -23.63
N ALA A 154 26.80 -31.10 -23.29
CA ALA A 154 27.27 -31.07 -21.90
C ALA A 154 26.32 -30.28 -20.98
N PHE A 155 25.82 -29.13 -21.43
CA PHE A 155 24.81 -28.35 -20.69
C PHE A 155 23.54 -29.15 -20.42
N SER A 156 23.02 -29.88 -21.43
CA SER A 156 21.83 -30.71 -21.25
C SER A 156 22.01 -31.82 -20.20
N TYR A 157 23.20 -32.42 -20.11
CA TYR A 157 23.53 -33.42 -19.10
C TYR A 157 23.60 -32.83 -17.70
N VAL A 158 24.29 -31.69 -17.54
CA VAL A 158 24.36 -30.98 -16.25
C VAL A 158 22.96 -30.52 -15.80
N ALA A 159 22.14 -30.00 -16.71
CA ALA A 159 20.78 -29.56 -16.42
C ALA A 159 19.85 -30.74 -16.07
N LEU A 160 19.93 -31.85 -16.80
CA LEU A 160 19.15 -33.06 -16.50
C LEU A 160 19.58 -33.69 -15.17
N GLY A 161 20.88 -33.70 -14.88
CA GLY A 161 21.42 -34.19 -13.61
C GLY A 161 20.92 -33.35 -12.43
N TRP A 162 20.91 -32.03 -12.58
CA TRP A 162 20.30 -31.11 -11.62
C TRP A 162 18.78 -31.36 -11.46
N LEU A 163 18.04 -31.62 -12.56
CA LEU A 163 16.62 -31.94 -12.48
C LEU A 163 16.36 -33.23 -11.69
N ILE A 164 17.15 -34.27 -11.96
CA ILE A 164 17.09 -35.54 -11.21
C ILE A 164 17.42 -35.30 -9.74
N LEU A 165 18.42 -34.48 -9.43
CA LEU A 165 18.74 -34.07 -8.06
C LEU A 165 17.55 -33.41 -7.37
N GLN A 166 16.83 -32.49 -8.03
CA GLN A 166 15.64 -31.85 -7.47
C GLN A 166 14.52 -32.86 -7.17
N ILE A 167 14.30 -33.83 -8.06
CA ILE A 167 13.31 -34.90 -7.87
C ILE A 167 13.70 -35.78 -6.68
N LEU A 168 14.96 -36.20 -6.60
CA LEU A 168 15.48 -37.01 -5.51
C LEU A 168 15.41 -36.28 -4.17
N GLN A 169 15.75 -34.98 -4.12
CA GLN A 169 15.66 -34.17 -2.90
C GLN A 169 14.23 -34.05 -2.37
N ARG A 170 13.24 -33.97 -3.26
CA ARG A 170 11.81 -33.86 -2.88
C ARG A 170 11.16 -35.19 -2.51
N THR A 171 11.76 -36.32 -2.90
CA THR A 171 11.21 -37.67 -2.68
C THR A 171 12.00 -38.42 -1.60
N LEU A 172 13.15 -39.00 -1.97
CA LEU A 172 13.99 -39.84 -1.10
C LEU A 172 14.96 -39.04 -0.21
N GLY A 173 15.24 -37.79 -0.56
CA GLY A 173 16.20 -36.93 0.13
C GLY A 173 15.66 -36.17 1.33
N GLN A 174 14.34 -36.10 1.53
CA GLN A 174 13.75 -35.38 2.67
C GLN A 174 14.19 -35.92 4.04
N PRO A 175 14.23 -37.24 4.30
CA PRO A 175 14.72 -37.78 5.57
C PRO A 175 16.18 -37.38 5.85
N ILE A 176 17.03 -37.38 4.81
CA ILE A 176 18.44 -37.01 4.91
C ILE A 176 18.61 -35.51 5.16
N ALA A 177 17.82 -34.68 4.47
CA ALA A 177 17.80 -33.24 4.71
C ALA A 177 17.30 -32.91 6.12
N ASN A 178 16.30 -33.63 6.64
CA ASN A 178 15.81 -33.49 8.00
C ASN A 178 16.86 -33.94 9.03
N LEU A 179 17.59 -35.02 8.77
CA LEU A 179 18.72 -35.44 9.59
C LEU A 179 19.81 -34.36 9.61
N GLY A 180 20.16 -33.78 8.45
CA GLY A 180 21.11 -32.67 8.34
C GLY A 180 20.67 -31.45 9.18
N LYS A 181 19.39 -31.09 9.16
CA LYS A 181 18.82 -30.03 10.02
C LYS A 181 18.98 -30.36 11.50
N ILE A 182 18.64 -31.58 11.92
CA ILE A 182 18.77 -32.01 13.33
C ILE A 182 20.23 -31.94 13.79
N VAL A 183 21.17 -32.37 12.94
CA VAL A 183 22.61 -32.31 13.25
C VAL A 183 23.06 -30.86 13.40
N ILE A 184 22.70 -29.98 12.45
CA ILE A 184 23.04 -28.55 12.53
C ILE A 184 22.44 -27.92 13.78
N ASP A 185 21.16 -28.16 14.09
CA ASP A 185 20.48 -27.54 15.23
C ASP A 185 21.09 -28.03 16.56
N ARG A 186 21.50 -29.30 16.64
CA ARG A 186 22.21 -29.84 17.81
C ARG A 186 23.61 -29.24 17.97
N VAL A 187 24.34 -29.01 16.88
CA VAL A 187 25.69 -28.42 16.89
C VAL A 187 25.64 -26.93 17.22
N ALA A 188 24.69 -26.19 16.63
CA ALA A 188 24.39 -24.81 16.97
C ALA A 188 23.86 -24.68 18.40
N GLY A 189 23.16 -25.72 18.88
CA GLY A 189 22.57 -25.84 20.19
C GLY A 189 21.37 -24.91 20.41
N VAL A 190 20.71 -24.52 19.33
CA VAL A 190 19.46 -23.77 19.22
C VAL A 190 18.69 -24.31 18.01
N SER A 191 17.36 -24.27 18.02
CA SER A 191 16.57 -24.56 16.82
C SER A 191 16.73 -23.42 15.82
N ILE A 192 17.45 -23.67 14.73
CA ILE A 192 17.75 -22.63 13.75
C ILE A 192 16.49 -22.31 12.95
N VAL A 193 16.00 -21.09 13.11
CA VAL A 193 14.96 -20.50 12.27
C VAL A 193 15.56 -20.20 10.90
N ARG A 194 15.00 -20.82 9.86
CA ARG A 194 15.46 -20.73 8.46
C ARG A 194 14.41 -20.11 7.53
N GLY A 195 13.14 -20.05 7.94
CA GLY A 195 12.04 -19.52 7.13
C GLY A 195 12.04 -17.99 7.10
N ARG A 196 11.85 -17.38 5.93
CA ARG A 196 11.84 -15.92 5.78
C ARG A 196 10.78 -15.24 6.66
N GLU A 197 9.57 -15.78 6.72
CA GLU A 197 8.48 -15.20 7.54
C GLU A 197 8.75 -15.33 9.03
N GLU A 198 9.30 -16.47 9.47
CA GLU A 198 9.68 -16.70 10.86
C GLU A 198 10.86 -15.83 11.27
N ILE A 199 11.85 -15.62 10.40
CA ILE A 199 12.95 -14.67 10.62
C ILE A 199 12.39 -13.26 10.77
N VAL A 200 11.46 -12.83 9.93
CA VAL A 200 10.82 -11.51 10.04
C VAL A 200 10.07 -11.38 11.37
N ARG A 201 9.33 -12.40 11.82
CA ARG A 201 8.65 -12.40 13.14
C ARG A 201 9.63 -12.35 14.30
N LEU A 202 10.70 -13.14 14.25
CA LEU A 202 11.77 -13.12 15.26
C LEU A 202 12.48 -11.76 15.31
N LEU A 203 12.64 -11.14 14.14
CA LEU A 203 13.04 -9.74 13.96
C LEU A 203 11.86 -8.77 14.11
N GLN A 204 10.75 -9.10 14.77
CA GLN A 204 9.67 -8.16 15.13
C GLN A 204 9.47 -8.18 16.64
N ASP A 205 9.29 -9.37 17.23
CA ASP A 205 8.93 -9.59 18.64
C ASP A 205 9.98 -9.08 19.66
N ASN A 206 11.25 -8.97 19.26
CA ASN A 206 12.37 -8.65 20.16
C ASN A 206 12.65 -7.15 20.41
N PHE A 207 11.81 -6.20 19.98
CA PHE A 207 12.13 -4.76 20.10
C PHE A 207 11.94 -4.18 21.51
N LEU A 208 10.94 -4.68 22.27
CA LEU A 208 10.59 -4.16 23.61
C LEU A 208 11.13 -5.02 24.77
N GLN A 209 11.69 -6.20 24.50
CA GLN A 209 12.27 -7.03 25.56
C GLN A 209 13.64 -6.45 25.98
N PRO A 210 13.89 -6.21 27.28
CA PRO A 210 15.24 -5.93 27.75
C PRO A 210 16.15 -7.12 27.43
N SER A 211 17.43 -6.85 27.19
CA SER A 211 18.46 -7.89 27.09
C SER A 211 18.57 -8.60 28.45
N SER A 212 17.95 -9.79 28.51
CA SER A 212 17.94 -10.77 29.61
C SER A 212 16.99 -10.50 30.80
N PRO A 213 16.42 -11.56 31.40
CA PRO A 213 15.59 -11.47 32.61
C PRO A 213 16.48 -11.23 33.82
N VAL A 214 16.21 -10.15 34.56
CA VAL A 214 16.73 -9.95 35.92
C VAL A 214 16.39 -11.20 36.74
N PRO A 215 17.32 -11.82 37.50
CA PRO A 215 16.97 -12.88 38.43
C PRO A 215 15.97 -12.31 39.44
N SER A 216 14.73 -12.75 39.33
CA SER A 216 13.64 -12.38 40.22
C SER A 216 13.88 -12.98 41.60
N THR A 217 14.61 -12.25 42.44
CA THR A 217 14.59 -12.41 43.90
C THR A 217 14.69 -11.03 44.55
N VAL A 218 13.61 -10.27 44.46
CA VAL A 218 13.20 -9.36 45.55
C VAL A 218 11.69 -9.48 45.64
N ASP A 219 11.22 -10.27 46.60
CA ASP A 219 9.83 -10.30 47.03
C ASP A 219 9.41 -8.88 47.42
N VAL A 220 8.47 -8.31 46.66
CA VAL A 220 7.74 -7.12 47.10
C VAL A 220 6.29 -7.54 47.28
N ALA A 221 5.96 -7.82 48.53
CA ALA A 221 4.60 -8.04 48.98
C ALA A 221 3.72 -6.84 48.62
N PHE A 222 2.54 -7.14 48.07
CA PHE A 222 1.46 -6.19 47.88
C PHE A 222 1.02 -5.62 49.25
N ALA A 223 1.01 -4.30 49.38
CA ALA A 223 0.21 -3.62 50.39
C ALA A 223 -0.53 -2.45 49.72
N GLU A 224 -1.85 -2.56 49.77
CA GLU A 224 -2.84 -1.56 49.35
C GLU A 224 -2.85 -0.31 50.28
N PRO A 225 -3.52 0.78 49.86
CA PRO A 225 -3.22 2.13 50.33
C PRO A 225 -3.96 2.49 51.61
N ALA A 226 -3.29 3.20 52.52
CA ALA A 226 -3.93 3.82 53.68
C ALA A 226 -3.58 5.31 53.78
N SER A 227 -4.64 6.04 54.09
CA SER A 227 -4.83 7.47 54.23
C SER A 227 -4.15 8.14 55.44
N ALA A 228 -3.92 9.44 55.26
CA ALA A 228 -4.04 10.52 56.25
C ALA A 228 -2.96 10.79 57.32
N SER A 229 -2.50 12.04 57.29
CA SER A 229 -2.35 13.01 58.39
C SER A 229 -1.28 12.85 59.50
N VAL A 230 -0.41 13.87 59.55
CA VAL A 230 -0.10 14.77 60.70
C VAL A 230 0.95 14.34 61.75
N SER A 231 1.95 15.25 61.87
CA SER A 231 2.76 15.66 63.04
C SER A 231 3.73 14.72 63.76
N GLY A 232 4.98 15.20 63.91
CA GLY A 232 5.58 15.36 65.25
C GLY A 232 6.89 14.62 65.56
N SER A 233 7.91 15.42 65.94
CA SER A 233 9.12 15.13 66.75
C SER A 233 10.26 14.23 66.24
N ILE A 234 11.28 14.92 65.68
CA ILE A 234 12.72 14.97 66.05
C ILE A 234 13.24 13.92 67.05
N ASP A 235 14.25 13.11 66.68
CA ASP A 235 15.57 13.18 67.34
C ASP A 235 16.76 12.50 66.59
N THR A 236 17.86 13.27 66.52
CA THR A 236 19.31 12.96 66.54
C THR A 236 19.94 11.75 65.79
N THR A 237 20.71 12.02 64.72
CA THR A 237 22.20 11.97 64.68
C THR A 237 22.76 12.11 63.25
N LEU A 238 23.85 12.87 63.12
CA LEU A 238 24.50 13.33 61.90
C LEU A 238 25.73 12.48 61.51
N SER A 239 25.95 12.34 60.20
CA SER A 239 27.23 12.13 59.46
C SER A 239 27.63 10.68 59.07
N PRO A 240 28.55 10.48 58.10
CA PRO A 240 28.26 10.48 56.66
C PRO A 240 28.79 9.21 55.97
N ILE A 241 28.00 8.54 55.14
CA ILE A 241 28.52 7.44 54.31
C ILE A 241 29.00 8.04 52.99
N LEU A 242 30.31 8.26 52.91
CA LEU A 242 31.04 8.46 51.65
C LEU A 242 30.69 7.32 50.67
N PRO A 243 30.30 7.61 49.42
CA PRO A 243 30.29 6.59 48.39
C PRO A 243 31.74 6.19 48.12
N THR A 244 32.07 4.96 48.50
CA THR A 244 33.37 4.35 48.19
C THR A 244 33.46 4.18 46.68
N HIS A 245 34.25 5.04 46.02
CA HIS A 245 34.78 4.76 44.69
C HIS A 245 35.59 3.47 44.77
N LYS A 246 34.97 2.33 44.46
CA LYS A 246 35.70 1.16 44.00
C LYS A 246 36.27 1.52 42.62
N SER A 247 37.57 1.79 42.59
CA SER A 247 38.34 1.84 41.35
C SER A 247 38.03 0.58 40.54
N PRO A 248 37.74 0.70 39.23
CA PRO A 248 37.52 -0.47 38.41
C PRO A 248 38.83 -1.25 38.38
N ARG A 249 38.80 -2.49 38.86
CA ARG A 249 39.87 -3.46 38.60
C ARG A 249 40.00 -3.52 37.08
N LYS A 250 41.08 -2.96 36.54
CA LYS A 250 41.56 -3.27 35.18
C LYS A 250 41.98 -4.74 35.18
N THR A 251 41.03 -5.66 35.04
CA THR A 251 41.32 -6.91 34.37
C THR A 251 41.74 -6.52 32.97
N PHE A 252 43.02 -6.66 32.66
CA PHE A 252 43.51 -6.66 31.28
C PHE A 252 42.73 -7.76 30.56
N SER A 253 41.64 -7.38 29.89
CA SER A 253 40.91 -8.29 29.04
C SER A 253 41.87 -8.69 27.92
N SER A 254 42.07 -9.99 27.73
CA SER A 254 42.86 -10.53 26.62
C SER A 254 42.17 -10.35 25.26
N LEU A 255 40.97 -9.74 25.24
CA LEU A 255 40.15 -9.46 24.06
C LEU A 255 40.84 -8.70 22.90
N PRO A 256 41.65 -7.64 23.10
CA PRO A 256 42.23 -6.91 21.98
C PRO A 256 43.31 -7.72 21.24
N ILE A 257 43.98 -8.67 21.91
CA ILE A 257 45.00 -9.53 21.30
C ILE A 257 44.33 -10.57 20.38
N PHE A 258 43.25 -11.22 20.82
CA PHE A 258 42.51 -12.16 19.98
C PHE A 258 41.85 -11.48 18.77
N GLY A 259 41.36 -10.24 18.93
CA GLY A 259 40.85 -9.44 17.82
C GLY A 259 41.91 -9.14 16.76
N LEU A 260 43.11 -8.71 17.17
CA LEU A 260 44.23 -8.44 16.26
C LEU A 260 44.73 -9.70 15.54
N VAL A 261 44.81 -10.83 16.26
CA VAL A 261 45.16 -12.13 15.65
C VAL A 261 44.11 -12.56 14.62
N GLY A 262 42.82 -12.37 14.92
CA GLY A 262 41.73 -12.64 13.98
C GLY A 262 41.81 -11.80 12.70
N ILE A 263 42.07 -10.49 12.82
CA ILE A 263 42.25 -9.60 11.66
C ILE A 263 43.48 -10.01 10.84
N PHE A 264 44.59 -10.35 11.50
CA PHE A 264 45.80 -10.82 10.82
C PHE A 264 45.53 -12.11 10.04
N LEU A 265 44.90 -13.11 10.66
CA LEU A 265 44.54 -14.37 10.00
C LEU A 265 43.59 -14.14 8.82
N LEU A 266 42.56 -13.31 8.99
CA LEU A 266 41.63 -12.96 7.91
C LEU A 266 42.34 -12.28 6.75
N THR A 267 43.29 -11.39 7.03
CA THR A 267 44.09 -10.70 6.01
C THR A 267 44.97 -11.69 5.25
N VAL A 268 45.70 -12.56 5.96
CA VAL A 268 46.54 -13.60 5.35
C VAL A 268 45.70 -14.51 4.46
N ILE A 269 44.56 -14.99 4.96
CA ILE A 269 43.63 -15.82 4.19
C ILE A 269 43.15 -15.07 2.94
N THR A 270 42.65 -13.84 3.10
CA THR A 270 42.12 -13.05 1.97
C THR A 270 43.20 -12.80 0.91
N THR A 271 44.43 -12.48 1.31
CA THR A 271 45.58 -12.32 0.39
C THR A 271 45.86 -13.60 -0.38
N ILE A 272 45.98 -14.73 0.32
CA ILE A 272 46.27 -16.05 -0.29
C ILE A 272 45.19 -16.42 -1.32
N PHE A 273 43.91 -16.22 -0.99
CA PHE A 273 42.83 -16.54 -1.90
C PHE A 273 42.77 -15.59 -3.09
N LEU A 274 43.06 -14.30 -2.92
CA LEU A 274 43.02 -13.32 -4.00
C LEU A 274 44.27 -13.36 -4.91
N ASP A 275 45.40 -13.91 -4.47
CA ASP A 275 46.67 -13.95 -5.23
C ASP A 275 46.54 -14.56 -6.65
N PRO A 276 45.84 -15.69 -6.86
CA PRO A 276 45.62 -16.23 -8.21
C PRO A 276 44.81 -15.29 -9.12
N LEU A 277 43.91 -14.49 -8.53
CA LEU A 277 43.16 -13.47 -9.27
C LEU A 277 44.07 -12.29 -9.66
N ARG A 278 45.01 -11.91 -8.79
CA ARG A 278 46.05 -10.92 -9.09
C ARG A 278 46.91 -11.36 -10.28
N ASP A 279 47.42 -12.59 -10.22
CA ASP A 279 48.28 -13.15 -11.26
C ASP A 279 47.53 -13.29 -12.59
N TRP A 280 46.22 -13.54 -12.54
CA TRP A 280 45.36 -13.54 -13.71
C TRP A 280 45.13 -12.15 -14.31
N ILE A 281 44.66 -11.18 -13.51
CA ILE A 281 44.38 -9.80 -13.97
C ILE A 281 45.65 -9.14 -14.48
N PHE A 282 46.78 -9.42 -13.81
CA PHE A 282 48.08 -8.86 -14.12
C PHE A 282 49.04 -9.91 -14.67
N SER A 283 48.60 -10.75 -15.62
CA SER A 283 49.46 -11.79 -16.22
C SER A 283 50.72 -11.23 -16.92
N TYR A 284 50.75 -9.93 -17.22
CA TYR A 284 51.89 -9.19 -17.78
C TYR A 284 52.75 -8.49 -16.71
N TYR A 285 52.44 -8.65 -15.42
CA TYR A 285 53.03 -7.92 -14.29
C TYR A 285 54.57 -7.97 -14.28
N GLU A 286 55.14 -9.15 -14.53
CA GLU A 286 56.60 -9.34 -14.54
C GLU A 286 57.30 -8.56 -15.67
N ASN A 287 56.56 -8.22 -16.73
CA ASN A 287 57.07 -7.46 -17.88
C ASN A 287 56.95 -5.93 -17.70
N LEU A 288 56.42 -5.44 -16.57
CA LEU A 288 56.19 -4.02 -16.33
C LEU A 288 57.40 -3.32 -15.65
N PRO A 289 57.62 -2.01 -15.92
CA PRO A 289 58.60 -1.20 -15.20
C PRO A 289 58.38 -1.24 -13.67
N ARG A 290 59.46 -1.16 -12.88
CA ARG A 290 59.40 -1.24 -11.40
C ARG A 290 58.42 -0.22 -10.77
N SER A 291 58.33 0.99 -11.31
CA SER A 291 57.42 2.03 -10.83
C SER A 291 55.94 1.66 -11.01
N LEU A 292 55.60 1.02 -12.12
CA LEU A 292 54.23 0.58 -12.39
C LEU A 292 53.88 -0.67 -11.57
N ARG A 293 54.82 -1.59 -11.37
CA ARG A 293 54.66 -2.72 -10.45
C ARG A 293 54.39 -2.26 -9.02
N PHE A 294 55.17 -1.30 -8.53
CA PHE A 294 54.95 -0.71 -7.20
C PHE A 294 53.56 -0.07 -7.07
N LEU A 295 53.10 0.65 -8.09
CA LEU A 295 51.74 1.21 -8.10
C LEU A 295 50.67 0.10 -8.08
N ILE A 296 50.83 -0.95 -8.89
CA ILE A 296 49.92 -2.11 -8.91
C ILE A 296 49.90 -2.82 -7.55
N ASP A 297 51.05 -2.97 -6.90
CA ASP A 297 51.15 -3.59 -5.57
C ASP A 297 50.42 -2.78 -4.51
N LEU A 298 50.58 -1.46 -4.53
CA LEU A 298 49.86 -0.57 -3.63
C LEU A 298 48.35 -0.60 -3.86
N LEU A 299 47.92 -0.62 -5.13
CA LEU A 299 46.50 -0.76 -5.49
C LEU A 299 45.95 -2.11 -5.02
N TRP A 300 46.71 -3.19 -5.19
CA TRP A 300 46.31 -4.53 -4.79
C TRP A 300 46.22 -4.69 -3.27
N ILE A 301 47.20 -4.16 -2.53
CA ILE A 301 47.15 -4.07 -1.07
C ILE A 301 45.90 -3.29 -0.64
N GLY A 302 45.57 -2.20 -1.33
CA GLY A 302 44.33 -1.45 -1.12
C GLY A 302 43.05 -2.29 -1.33
N ILE A 303 43.01 -3.11 -2.39
CA ILE A 303 41.88 -4.03 -2.67
C ILE A 303 41.74 -5.07 -1.56
N VAL A 304 42.85 -5.70 -1.14
CA VAL A 304 42.84 -6.67 -0.03
C VAL A 304 42.36 -6.00 1.26
N ALA A 305 42.88 -4.82 1.59
CA ALA A 305 42.48 -4.08 2.77
C ALA A 305 40.98 -3.72 2.75
N LEU A 306 40.45 -3.30 1.60
CA LEU A 306 39.03 -3.00 1.43
C LEU A 306 38.15 -4.25 1.55
N ALA A 307 38.58 -5.38 0.99
CA ALA A 307 37.88 -6.66 1.12
C ALA A 307 37.82 -7.11 2.58
N VAL A 308 38.94 -7.05 3.30
CA VAL A 308 39.00 -7.36 4.74
C VAL A 308 38.12 -6.40 5.54
N ALA A 309 38.19 -5.10 5.28
CA ALA A 309 37.33 -4.12 5.95
C ALA A 309 35.84 -4.38 5.70
N GLY A 310 35.47 -4.75 4.46
CA GLY A 310 34.10 -5.13 4.11
C GLY A 310 33.62 -6.38 4.86
N LEU A 311 34.45 -7.41 4.99
CA LEU A 311 34.14 -8.62 5.74
C LEU A 311 33.99 -8.37 7.25
N LEU A 312 34.74 -7.40 7.80
CA LEU A 312 34.67 -7.02 9.20
C LEU A 312 33.50 -6.07 9.51
N ALA A 313 33.08 -5.25 8.54
CA ALA A 313 32.05 -4.21 8.73
C ALA A 313 30.74 -4.70 9.39
N PRO A 314 30.12 -5.82 8.99
CA PRO A 314 28.87 -6.27 9.61
C PRO A 314 29.07 -6.94 10.98
N LEU A 315 30.30 -7.33 11.37
CA LEU A 315 30.52 -8.15 12.56
C LEU A 315 30.13 -7.45 13.87
N GLU A 316 30.32 -6.13 13.96
CA GLU A 316 29.87 -5.34 15.12
C GLU A 316 28.35 -5.46 15.31
N THR A 317 27.60 -5.35 14.21
CA THR A 317 26.14 -5.45 14.20
C THR A 317 25.65 -6.86 14.51
N LEU A 318 26.30 -7.84 13.89
CA LEU A 318 25.96 -9.26 14.05
C LEU A 318 26.30 -9.78 15.44
N GLY A 319 27.46 -9.39 15.98
CA GLY A 319 27.87 -9.74 17.34
C GLY A 319 26.96 -9.10 18.39
N TRP A 320 26.54 -7.85 18.19
CA TRP A 320 25.58 -7.16 19.06
C TRP A 320 24.25 -7.92 19.12
N TRP A 321 23.71 -8.27 17.95
CA TRP A 321 22.48 -9.04 17.88
C TRP A 321 22.59 -10.43 18.50
N ALA A 322 23.72 -11.10 18.29
CA ALA A 322 23.98 -12.44 18.81
C ALA A 322 24.28 -12.46 20.32
N GLY A 323 24.43 -11.29 20.96
CA GLY A 323 24.79 -11.18 22.38
C GLY A 323 26.24 -11.62 22.65
N TRP A 324 27.14 -11.43 21.70
CA TRP A 324 28.57 -11.77 21.85
C TRP A 324 29.37 -10.70 22.60
N TYR A 325 28.80 -9.51 22.74
CA TYR A 325 29.28 -8.45 23.61
C TYR A 325 28.40 -8.52 24.88
N ASP A 326 28.99 -8.75 26.05
CA ASP A 326 28.29 -9.00 27.34
C ASP A 326 27.20 -7.96 27.67
N ASP A 327 26.34 -8.26 28.66
CA ASP A 327 25.15 -7.50 29.12
C ASP A 327 25.39 -6.02 29.57
N GLU A 328 26.57 -5.43 29.30
CA GLU A 328 26.96 -4.05 29.69
C GLU A 328 26.79 -3.00 28.57
N ILE A 329 26.07 -3.30 27.47
CA ILE A 329 25.81 -2.30 26.42
C ILE A 329 24.66 -1.38 26.86
N ASP A 330 24.98 -0.39 27.68
CA ASP A 330 24.03 0.62 28.13
C ASP A 330 23.83 1.72 27.07
N THR A 331 22.87 1.49 26.17
CA THR A 331 22.42 2.49 25.18
C THR A 331 21.64 3.66 25.81
N THR A 332 21.52 3.75 27.15
CA THR A 332 20.97 4.90 27.87
C THR A 332 22.04 5.93 28.28
N VAL A 333 23.32 5.59 28.11
CA VAL A 333 24.45 6.52 28.23
C VAL A 333 24.70 7.22 26.89
N ASN A 334 25.06 8.50 26.91
CA ASN A 334 25.35 9.32 25.70
C ASN A 334 24.22 9.34 24.65
N THR A 335 22.97 9.46 25.08
CA THR A 335 21.76 9.47 24.20
C THR A 335 21.51 10.82 23.49
N GLY A 336 22.56 11.57 23.17
CA GLY A 336 22.44 12.94 22.67
C GLY A 336 21.90 13.94 23.70
N THR A 337 21.76 15.20 23.27
CA THR A 337 21.30 16.32 24.07
C THR A 337 20.25 17.14 23.32
N LEU A 338 19.33 17.74 24.07
CA LEU A 338 18.45 18.78 23.54
C LEU A 338 19.29 20.01 23.16
N ALA A 339 19.00 20.60 21.99
CA ALA A 339 19.65 21.83 21.54
C ALA A 339 19.35 23.00 22.48
N GLU A 340 18.10 23.09 22.94
CA GLU A 340 17.63 24.05 23.95
C GLU A 340 16.76 23.34 25.00
N PRO A 341 16.75 23.79 26.26
CA PRO A 341 15.91 23.20 27.31
C PRO A 341 14.42 23.41 27.01
N ILE A 342 13.60 22.39 27.27
CA ILE A 342 12.14 22.46 27.07
C ILE A 342 11.50 23.15 28.28
N GLU A 343 11.04 24.40 28.12
CA GLU A 343 10.37 25.15 29.19
C GLU A 343 8.99 24.57 29.56
N ASN A 344 8.21 24.14 28.56
CA ASN A 344 6.88 23.55 28.77
C ASN A 344 6.63 22.36 27.84
N THR A 345 6.69 21.15 28.40
CA THR A 345 6.43 19.92 27.66
C THR A 345 4.98 19.79 27.15
N ARG A 346 4.03 20.58 27.66
CA ARG A 346 2.62 20.57 27.19
C ARG A 346 2.37 21.37 25.92
N SER A 347 3.24 22.34 25.58
CA SER A 347 3.11 23.14 24.36
C SER A 347 3.77 22.47 23.16
N LEU A 348 4.58 21.44 23.38
CA LEU A 348 5.36 20.79 22.34
C LEU A 348 4.46 20.10 21.30
N ARG A 349 4.73 20.35 20.03
CA ARG A 349 3.99 19.79 18.89
C ARG A 349 4.81 18.84 18.03
N ARG A 350 6.14 18.82 18.15
CA ARG A 350 7.03 17.95 17.36
C ARG A 350 8.41 17.77 17.99
N TYR A 351 8.99 16.58 17.84
CA TYR A 351 10.41 16.32 18.12
C TYR A 351 11.20 16.19 16.81
N LEU A 352 12.42 16.70 16.79
CA LEU A 352 13.36 16.56 15.69
C LEU A 352 14.63 15.84 16.17
N ILE A 353 15.19 14.98 15.33
CA ILE A 353 16.47 14.31 15.58
C ILE A 353 17.40 14.52 14.39
N TYR A 354 18.60 15.04 14.62
CA TYR A 354 19.61 15.18 13.58
C TYR A 354 20.58 13.98 13.55
N LEU A 355 20.78 13.38 12.36
CA LEU A 355 21.75 12.32 12.08
C LEU A 355 22.77 12.79 11.05
N ASP A 356 24.05 12.70 11.42
CA ASP A 356 25.15 13.26 10.66
C ASP A 356 25.65 12.37 9.49
N GLY A 357 26.45 12.96 8.61
CA GLY A 357 27.05 12.30 7.45
C GLY A 357 28.18 11.32 7.78
N ILE A 358 28.75 10.70 6.74
CA ILE A 358 29.81 9.68 6.86
C ILE A 358 31.11 10.21 7.49
N GLY A 359 31.21 11.51 7.71
CA GLY A 359 32.26 12.16 8.48
C GLY A 359 32.05 12.08 9.99
N GLN A 360 31.20 11.22 10.54
CA GLN A 360 31.08 11.08 11.99
C GLN A 360 32.10 10.06 12.56
N SER A 361 32.90 10.46 13.56
CA SER A 361 33.79 9.54 14.30
C SER A 361 33.57 9.54 15.81
N SER A 362 33.05 10.65 16.34
CA SER A 362 32.74 10.88 17.75
C SER A 362 31.38 11.59 17.89
N PHE A 363 31.01 11.97 19.11
CA PHE A 363 29.80 12.77 19.37
C PHE A 363 29.95 14.25 18.98
N GLN A 364 31.15 14.71 18.64
CA GLN A 364 31.42 16.07 18.18
C GLN A 364 31.22 16.16 16.67
N TYR A 365 30.59 17.25 16.20
CA TYR A 365 30.40 17.47 14.77
C TYR A 365 31.56 18.23 14.14
N LEU A 366 31.66 18.11 12.82
CA LEU A 366 32.56 18.93 12.02
C LEU A 366 32.07 20.40 11.99
N PRO A 367 32.96 21.37 11.73
CA PRO A 367 32.63 22.80 11.82
C PRO A 367 31.43 23.24 10.97
N ASP A 368 31.27 22.70 9.77
CA ASP A 368 30.15 22.99 8.87
C ASP A 368 28.80 22.53 9.43
N VAL A 369 28.76 21.34 10.05
CA VAL A 369 27.57 20.80 10.70
C VAL A 369 27.25 21.56 11.99
N GLU A 370 28.27 21.97 12.76
CA GLU A 370 28.08 22.84 13.92
C GLU A 370 27.45 24.18 13.53
N THR A 371 27.95 24.83 12.47
CA THR A 371 27.37 26.06 11.93
C THR A 371 25.92 25.84 11.50
N PHE A 372 25.63 24.75 10.77
CA PHE A 372 24.26 24.42 10.38
C PHE A 372 23.32 24.26 11.58
N LEU A 373 23.70 23.52 12.61
CA LEU A 373 22.85 23.31 13.78
C LEU A 373 22.69 24.59 14.62
N ALA A 374 23.71 25.43 14.66
CA ALA A 374 23.65 26.73 15.33
C ALA A 374 22.70 27.71 14.64
N GLU A 375 22.59 27.66 13.31
CA GLU A 375 21.63 28.48 12.54
C GLU A 375 20.23 27.86 12.47
N LEU A 376 20.11 26.52 12.45
CA LEU A 376 18.82 25.83 12.41
C LEU A 376 18.05 26.00 13.71
N THR A 377 18.69 25.85 14.87
CA THR A 377 18.04 25.88 16.19
C THR A 377 17.17 27.13 16.39
N PRO A 378 17.66 28.37 16.20
CA PRO A 378 16.84 29.58 16.35
C PRO A 378 15.79 29.78 15.24
N ALA A 379 15.89 29.07 14.11
CA ALA A 379 14.90 29.13 13.03
C ALA A 379 13.68 28.22 13.28
N LEU A 380 13.78 27.29 14.24
CA LEU A 380 12.69 26.39 14.61
C LEU A 380 11.62 27.11 15.45
N PRO A 381 10.33 26.79 15.27
CA PRO A 381 9.27 27.28 16.15
C PRO A 381 9.47 26.83 17.61
N GLU A 382 9.10 27.68 18.58
CA GLU A 382 9.24 27.43 20.03
C GLU A 382 8.55 26.14 20.53
N ASN A 383 7.58 25.62 19.77
CA ASN A 383 6.86 24.39 20.09
C ASN A 383 7.51 23.12 19.51
N MET A 384 8.77 23.19 19.06
CA MET A 384 9.50 22.05 18.51
C MET A 384 10.83 21.84 19.25
N ALA A 385 11.20 20.59 19.53
CA ALA A 385 12.44 20.26 20.23
C ALA A 385 13.43 19.51 19.32
N LEU A 386 14.65 20.04 19.18
CA LEU A 386 15.73 19.41 18.41
C LEU A 386 16.68 18.62 19.31
N ILE A 387 16.94 17.36 18.95
CA ILE A 387 17.91 16.46 19.59
C ILE A 387 19.12 16.31 18.66
N ARG A 388 20.32 16.50 19.23
CA ARG A 388 21.62 16.40 18.56
C ARG A 388 22.61 15.54 19.37
N GLY A 389 23.77 15.23 18.81
CA GLY A 389 24.81 14.42 19.44
C GLY A 389 24.53 12.92 19.39
N ILE A 390 23.90 12.43 18.32
CA ILE A 390 23.54 11.02 18.15
C ILE A 390 24.59 10.29 17.30
N MET A 391 25.05 9.13 17.75
CA MET A 391 25.96 8.27 17.00
C MET A 391 25.21 7.41 15.98
N ALA A 392 25.25 7.78 14.70
CA ALA A 392 24.47 7.12 13.64
C ALA A 392 25.17 5.90 13.03
N TYR A 393 26.49 5.74 13.24
CA TYR A 393 27.32 4.72 12.60
C TYR A 393 27.84 3.62 13.57
N SER A 394 27.26 3.49 14.76
CA SER A 394 27.68 2.53 15.79
C SER A 394 26.47 1.98 16.54
N VAL A 395 26.18 0.69 16.38
CA VAL A 395 25.06 0.02 17.11
C VAL A 395 25.34 -0.13 18.60
N LEU A 396 26.62 -0.05 18.99
CA LEU A 396 27.06 -0.08 20.37
C LEU A 396 27.00 1.30 21.06
N ASN A 397 26.60 2.35 20.34
CA ASN A 397 26.69 3.75 20.79
C ASN A 397 28.10 4.19 21.26
N ASN A 398 29.16 3.53 20.77
CA ASN A 398 30.55 3.81 21.12
C ASN A 398 31.27 4.56 19.99
N PRO A 399 32.06 5.61 20.29
CA PRO A 399 32.84 6.34 19.30
C PRO A 399 34.05 5.51 18.81
N LEU A 400 34.76 6.00 17.77
CA LEU A 400 35.87 5.27 17.15
C LEU A 400 37.22 5.41 17.89
N ASP A 401 37.36 6.45 18.72
CA ASP A 401 38.57 6.83 19.43
C ASP A 401 38.73 6.21 20.83
N GLU A 402 37.69 5.52 21.32
CA GLU A 402 37.63 4.91 22.65
C GLU A 402 37.35 3.39 22.57
N ASP A 403 37.97 2.61 23.47
CA ASP A 403 37.70 1.18 23.74
C ASP A 403 37.60 0.22 22.54
N ARG A 404 38.42 0.44 21.50
CA ARG A 404 38.51 -0.41 20.29
C ARG A 404 39.96 -0.84 19.96
N PRO A 405 40.18 -2.04 19.37
CA PRO A 405 41.44 -2.37 18.71
C PRO A 405 41.78 -1.29 17.66
N LEU A 406 43.02 -0.78 17.66
CA LEU A 406 43.49 0.32 16.80
C LEU A 406 42.92 1.72 17.10
N ALA A 407 42.34 1.99 18.27
CA ALA A 407 41.87 3.34 18.68
C ALA A 407 42.94 4.46 18.55
N PHE A 408 44.23 4.15 18.62
CA PHE A 408 45.31 5.12 18.37
C PHE A 408 45.34 5.60 16.90
N LEU A 409 45.02 4.72 15.94
CA LEU A 409 45.00 5.03 14.51
C LEU A 409 43.83 5.96 14.19
N TRP A 410 42.67 5.73 14.80
CA TRP A 410 41.48 6.57 14.64
C TRP A 410 41.69 7.97 15.22
N ARG A 411 42.31 8.08 16.40
CA ARG A 411 42.70 9.39 16.98
C ARG A 411 43.67 10.16 16.08
N LEU A 412 44.61 9.47 15.44
CA LEU A 412 45.52 10.08 14.47
C LEU A 412 44.78 10.56 13.21
N ALA A 413 43.89 9.72 12.67
CA ALA A 413 43.05 10.07 11.52
C ALA A 413 42.16 11.29 11.81
N ASP A 414 41.55 11.36 13.00
CA ASP A 414 40.72 12.49 13.42
C ASP A 414 41.50 13.79 13.52
N LYS A 415 42.70 13.76 14.13
CA LYS A 415 43.55 14.94 14.23
C LYS A 415 43.86 15.57 12.86
N TYR A 416 44.20 14.74 11.87
CA TYR A 416 44.50 15.23 10.52
C TYR A 416 43.25 15.66 9.75
N ARG A 417 42.09 15.06 10.04
CA ARG A 417 40.81 15.40 9.41
C ARG A 417 40.23 16.72 9.88
N PHE A 418 40.28 17.02 11.19
CA PHE A 418 39.88 18.33 11.71
C PHE A 418 40.76 19.47 11.19
N ALA A 419 42.03 19.18 10.87
CA ALA A 419 42.95 20.14 10.26
C ALA A 419 42.78 20.26 8.73
N ASN A 420 42.50 19.15 8.04
CA ASN A 420 42.21 19.12 6.61
C ASN A 420 41.21 17.98 6.28
N PRO A 421 39.95 18.32 5.96
CA PRO A 421 38.92 17.34 5.59
C PRO A 421 39.29 16.45 4.39
N ALA A 422 40.22 16.88 3.53
CA ALA A 422 40.72 16.14 2.37
C ALA A 422 41.96 15.26 2.66
N SER A 423 42.36 15.10 3.93
CA SER A 423 43.53 14.27 4.27
C SER A 423 43.31 12.78 3.95
N LEU A 424 44.33 12.12 3.39
CA LEU A 424 44.31 10.68 3.06
C LEU A 424 44.01 9.81 4.29
N LEU A 425 44.46 10.22 5.48
CA LEU A 425 44.17 9.53 6.74
C LEU A 425 42.71 9.76 7.20
N GLY A 426 42.15 10.97 7.01
CA GLY A 426 40.74 11.25 7.28
C GLY A 426 39.78 10.46 6.39
N MET A 427 40.20 10.13 5.16
CA MET A 427 39.43 9.28 4.23
C MET A 427 39.17 7.86 4.79
N MET A 428 40.00 7.35 5.70
CA MET A 428 39.79 6.03 6.33
C MET A 428 38.50 5.96 7.15
N VAL A 429 38.14 7.04 7.86
CA VAL A 429 36.86 7.14 8.60
C VAL A 429 35.69 7.11 7.64
N ASN A 430 35.79 7.88 6.54
CA ASN A 430 34.76 7.92 5.50
C ASN A 430 34.58 6.54 4.84
N ILE A 431 35.66 5.84 4.50
CA ILE A 431 35.60 4.47 3.93
C ILE A 431 34.89 3.52 4.90
N ARG A 432 35.26 3.54 6.20
CA ARG A 432 34.59 2.72 7.22
C ARG A 432 33.10 3.04 7.28
N ASN A 433 32.72 4.31 7.34
CA ASN A 433 31.31 4.70 7.43
C ASN A 433 30.52 4.43 6.14
N VAL A 434 31.15 4.48 4.96
CA VAL A 434 30.56 4.02 3.70
C VAL A 434 30.27 2.51 3.76
N LEU A 435 31.17 1.70 4.32
CA LEU A 435 30.89 0.27 4.54
C LEU A 435 29.72 0.06 5.51
N ILE A 436 29.57 0.92 6.53
CA ILE A 436 28.39 0.88 7.42
C ILE A 436 27.11 1.33 6.71
N VAL A 437 27.16 2.31 5.83
CA VAL A 437 26.04 2.63 4.91
C VAL A 437 25.69 1.41 4.06
N ALA A 438 26.69 0.67 3.57
CA ALA A 438 26.46 -0.58 2.83
C ALA A 438 25.85 -1.69 3.72
N VAL A 439 26.25 -1.80 5.00
CA VAL A 439 25.60 -2.68 6.00
C VAL A 439 24.13 -2.29 6.16
N SER A 440 23.83 -1.01 6.31
CA SER A 440 22.47 -0.49 6.42
C SER A 440 21.65 -0.72 5.13
N ALA A 441 22.26 -0.62 3.96
CA ALA A 441 21.58 -0.82 2.68
C ALA A 441 21.37 -2.29 2.30
N ASP A 442 22.20 -3.21 2.83
CA ASP A 442 22.10 -4.65 2.54
C ASP A 442 20.84 -5.25 3.18
N ALA A 443 20.04 -5.97 2.40
CA ALA A 443 18.81 -6.59 2.87
C ALA A 443 19.02 -7.68 3.94
N ARG A 444 20.23 -8.22 4.06
CA ARG A 444 20.61 -9.23 5.05
C ARG A 444 20.95 -8.58 6.39
N TYR A 445 21.86 -7.60 6.37
CA TYR A 445 22.42 -6.99 7.59
C TYR A 445 21.61 -5.78 8.08
N GLY A 446 21.01 -5.02 7.16
CA GLY A 446 20.28 -3.78 7.42
C GLY A 446 19.21 -3.90 8.49
N PRO A 447 18.28 -4.86 8.43
CA PRO A 447 17.21 -4.97 9.43
C PRO A 447 17.69 -5.07 10.88
N ILE A 448 18.83 -5.73 11.10
CA ILE A 448 19.45 -5.83 12.43
C ILE A 448 20.09 -4.49 12.80
N TYR A 449 20.82 -3.86 11.86
CA TYR A 449 21.43 -2.56 12.04
C TYR A 449 20.42 -1.47 12.38
N HIS A 450 19.32 -1.39 11.62
CA HIS A 450 18.28 -0.37 11.78
C HIS A 450 17.62 -0.45 13.15
N ARG A 451 17.47 -1.66 13.70
CA ARG A 451 16.96 -1.86 15.07
C ARG A 451 17.91 -1.30 16.13
N GLY A 452 19.21 -1.56 15.99
CA GLY A 452 20.22 -1.03 16.89
C GLY A 452 20.19 0.50 16.92
N ILE A 453 20.20 1.13 15.75
CA ILE A 453 20.11 2.60 15.66
C ILE A 453 18.75 3.12 16.15
N ALA A 454 17.63 2.49 15.77
CA ALA A 454 16.30 2.90 16.25
C ALA A 454 16.18 2.81 17.78
N ARG A 455 16.87 1.86 18.44
CA ARG A 455 16.95 1.79 19.91
C ARG A 455 17.67 3.00 20.51
N ILE A 456 18.77 3.45 19.88
CA ILE A 456 19.48 4.67 20.28
C ILE A 456 18.56 5.90 20.12
N LEU A 457 17.86 6.02 18.99
CA LEU A 457 16.93 7.13 18.75
C LEU A 457 15.76 7.12 19.75
N TYR A 458 15.21 5.95 20.02
CA TYR A 458 14.15 5.75 21.01
C TYR A 458 14.61 6.22 22.40
N ASN A 459 15.77 5.76 22.87
CA ASN A 459 16.30 6.16 24.18
C ASN A 459 16.57 7.67 24.24
N ALA A 460 17.08 8.27 23.16
CA ALA A 460 17.27 9.71 23.05
C ALA A 460 15.96 10.50 23.21
N LEU A 461 14.89 10.04 22.55
CA LEU A 461 13.56 10.64 22.68
C LEU A 461 13.00 10.50 24.11
N ILE A 462 13.09 9.31 24.71
CA ILE A 462 12.59 9.08 26.08
C ILE A 462 13.33 9.98 27.07
N ARG A 463 14.66 10.10 26.95
CA ARG A 463 15.45 10.99 27.82
C ARG A 463 15.13 12.47 27.58
N ALA A 464 14.80 12.85 26.35
CA ALA A 464 14.33 14.18 25.99
C ALA A 464 12.86 14.46 26.43
N GLY A 465 12.22 13.53 27.14
CA GLY A 465 10.88 13.69 27.71
C GLY A 465 9.73 13.22 26.82
N TYR A 466 10.01 12.53 25.71
CA TYR A 466 8.96 11.95 24.86
C TYR A 466 8.16 10.90 25.62
N ARG A 467 6.82 10.96 25.53
CA ARG A 467 5.92 9.96 26.11
C ARG A 467 5.41 9.02 25.03
N VAL A 468 5.68 7.72 25.16
CA VAL A 468 5.20 6.69 24.23
C VAL A 468 3.67 6.71 24.18
N GLY A 469 3.09 6.63 22.98
CA GLY A 469 1.64 6.73 22.78
C GLY A 469 1.08 8.15 22.90
N SER A 470 1.90 9.19 23.08
CA SER A 470 1.44 10.59 23.07
C SER A 470 0.92 11.06 21.71
N GLY A 471 1.28 10.36 20.63
CA GLY A 471 0.94 10.74 19.26
C GLY A 471 1.70 11.98 18.74
N ILE A 472 2.63 12.55 19.53
CA ILE A 472 3.43 13.71 19.09
C ILE A 472 4.33 13.26 17.92
N PRO A 473 4.26 13.92 16.76
CA PRO A 473 5.09 13.57 15.60
C PRO A 473 6.60 13.71 15.85
N VAL A 474 7.38 12.89 15.15
CA VAL A 474 8.85 12.93 15.14
C VAL A 474 9.36 13.16 13.73
N THR A 475 10.34 14.04 13.55
CA THR A 475 11.02 14.26 12.26
C THR A 475 12.49 13.91 12.37
N LEU A 476 12.96 12.99 11.52
CA LEU A 476 14.39 12.67 11.42
C LEU A 476 15.02 13.53 10.31
N ILE A 477 16.04 14.31 10.65
CA ILE A 477 16.84 15.09 9.70
C ILE A 477 18.16 14.35 9.47
N GLY A 478 18.46 13.96 8.24
CA GLY A 478 19.66 13.18 7.92
C GLY A 478 20.49 13.79 6.80
N TYR A 479 21.76 14.07 7.07
CA TYR A 479 22.71 14.60 6.07
C TYR A 479 23.55 13.49 5.43
N SER A 480 23.65 13.46 4.09
CA SER A 480 24.50 12.50 3.36
C SER A 480 24.20 11.04 3.76
N GLY A 481 25.17 10.28 4.28
CA GLY A 481 24.96 8.92 4.83
C GLY A 481 23.92 8.88 5.97
N GLY A 482 23.75 9.96 6.72
CA GLY A 482 22.73 10.12 7.76
C GLY A 482 21.32 10.06 7.18
N GLY A 483 21.13 10.47 5.92
CA GLY A 483 19.86 10.30 5.21
C GLY A 483 19.46 8.84 5.04
N GLN A 484 20.41 7.93 4.75
CA GLN A 484 20.16 6.49 4.75
C GLN A 484 19.77 5.99 6.14
N MET A 485 20.45 6.45 7.19
CA MET A 485 20.15 6.02 8.56
C MET A 485 18.78 6.50 9.02
N SER A 486 18.41 7.76 8.72
CA SER A 486 17.07 8.29 8.99
C SER A 486 16.00 7.49 8.26
N ALA A 487 16.14 7.34 6.94
CA ALA A 487 15.16 6.63 6.11
C ALA A 487 14.98 5.17 6.51
N ALA A 488 16.06 4.49 6.88
CA ALA A 488 16.05 3.06 7.17
C ALA A 488 15.51 2.75 8.58
N THR A 489 15.71 3.63 9.55
CA THR A 489 15.30 3.43 10.95
C THR A 489 13.89 3.94 11.25
N ALA A 490 13.38 4.88 10.45
CA ALA A 490 12.11 5.56 10.69
C ALA A 490 10.92 4.60 10.85
N ALA A 491 10.80 3.56 10.00
CA ALA A 491 9.71 2.60 10.10
C ALA A 491 9.73 1.80 11.42
N VAL A 492 10.92 1.38 11.86
CA VAL A 492 11.12 0.67 13.13
C VAL A 492 10.77 1.58 14.30
N LEU A 493 11.23 2.83 14.28
CA LEU A 493 10.97 3.82 15.31
C LEU A 493 9.47 4.16 15.40
N LYS A 494 8.77 4.25 14.27
CA LYS A 494 7.32 4.49 14.23
C LYS A 494 6.55 3.37 14.93
N GLY A 495 6.89 2.11 14.61
CA GLY A 495 6.30 0.95 15.25
C GLY A 495 6.52 0.93 16.78
N ALA A 496 7.66 1.43 17.24
CA ALA A 496 8.00 1.52 18.66
C ALA A 496 7.26 2.63 19.42
N LEU A 497 7.09 3.80 18.80
CA LEU A 497 6.50 4.97 19.45
C LEU A 497 4.98 5.04 19.32
N GLY A 498 4.42 4.43 18.27
CA GLY A 498 3.01 4.58 17.89
C GLY A 498 2.67 6.00 17.42
N ALA A 499 3.63 6.68 16.79
CA ALA A 499 3.51 8.09 16.37
C ALA A 499 3.96 8.31 14.93
N SER A 500 3.46 9.38 14.32
CA SER A 500 3.81 9.80 12.96
C SER A 500 5.30 10.15 12.85
N ILE A 501 5.97 9.62 11.82
CA ILE A 501 7.39 9.90 11.56
C ILE A 501 7.60 10.41 10.12
N ASP A 502 8.22 11.58 10.02
CA ASP A 502 8.69 12.20 8.78
C ASP A 502 10.22 12.11 8.68
N VAL A 503 10.75 12.10 7.46
CA VAL A 503 12.20 12.20 7.21
C VAL A 503 12.49 13.40 6.31
N ILE A 504 13.42 14.25 6.74
CA ILE A 504 14.04 15.29 5.91
C ILE A 504 15.46 14.85 5.60
N SER A 505 15.71 14.51 4.35
CA SER A 505 17.02 14.12 3.86
C SER A 505 17.71 15.29 3.16
N LEU A 506 18.89 15.65 3.67
CA LEU A 506 19.77 16.65 3.09
C LEU A 506 20.84 15.92 2.27
N ALA A 507 20.70 15.93 0.93
CA ALA A 507 21.62 15.24 0.02
C ALA A 507 21.88 13.76 0.38
N GLY A 508 20.86 13.06 0.87
CA GLY A 508 21.04 11.71 1.40
C GLY A 508 21.33 10.63 0.37
N VAL A 509 22.27 9.74 0.67
CA VAL A 509 22.58 8.57 -0.18
C VAL A 509 21.72 7.38 0.25
N ILE A 510 20.43 7.42 -0.08
CA ILE A 510 19.42 6.47 0.40
C ILE A 510 19.32 5.25 -0.51
N SER A 511 19.14 4.05 0.07
CA SER A 511 18.97 2.78 -0.64
C SER A 511 17.50 2.52 -1.02
N GLY A 512 17.29 1.65 -2.02
CA GLY A 512 15.95 1.23 -2.41
C GLY A 512 15.25 0.26 -1.43
N ASN A 513 15.93 -0.14 -0.35
CA ASN A 513 15.46 -1.15 0.61
C ASN A 513 14.85 -0.54 1.88
N CYS A 514 14.86 0.78 2.04
CA CYS A 514 14.21 1.44 3.17
C CYS A 514 12.69 1.29 3.07
N HIS A 515 12.02 0.96 4.19
CA HIS A 515 10.56 0.77 4.25
C HIS A 515 9.79 2.10 4.25
N LEU A 516 10.03 2.94 3.24
CA LEU A 516 9.45 4.29 3.11
C LEU A 516 7.92 4.29 2.97
N LEU A 517 7.31 3.13 2.67
CA LEU A 517 5.86 2.99 2.63
C LEU A 517 5.21 3.04 4.01
N GLU A 518 5.96 2.76 5.09
CA GLU A 518 5.43 2.68 6.45
C GLU A 518 5.47 4.03 7.19
N ILE A 519 6.27 4.98 6.73
CA ILE A 519 6.43 6.32 7.32
C ILE A 519 5.48 7.33 6.67
N GLU A 520 5.35 8.53 7.23
CA GLU A 520 4.48 9.57 6.66
C GLU A 520 5.07 10.08 5.35
N HIS A 521 6.27 10.64 5.40
CA HIS A 521 6.88 11.26 4.22
C HIS A 521 8.40 11.29 4.26
N LEU A 522 9.01 11.25 3.08
CA LEU A 522 10.43 11.56 2.85
C LEU A 522 10.54 12.83 1.99
N TYR A 523 10.99 13.93 2.60
CA TYR A 523 11.41 15.13 1.89
C TYR A 523 12.90 15.01 1.58
N HIS A 524 13.28 15.06 0.31
CA HIS A 524 14.64 14.84 -0.14
C HIS A 524 15.17 16.06 -0.89
N LEU A 525 16.02 16.85 -0.22
CA LEU A 525 16.61 18.07 -0.76
C LEU A 525 17.89 17.71 -1.53
N VAL A 526 17.96 18.08 -2.81
CA VAL A 526 19.06 17.69 -3.72
C VAL A 526 19.49 18.86 -4.59
N GLY A 527 20.80 19.06 -4.72
CA GLY A 527 21.39 20.03 -5.63
C GLY A 527 21.83 19.41 -6.96
N ASP A 528 21.78 20.17 -8.05
CA ASP A 528 22.12 19.73 -9.41
C ASP A 528 23.60 19.35 -9.55
N LYS A 529 24.48 19.96 -8.74
CA LYS A 529 25.93 19.71 -8.71
C LYS A 529 26.34 18.67 -7.66
N ASP A 530 25.39 18.06 -6.96
CA ASP A 530 25.70 16.98 -6.04
C ASP A 530 25.99 15.68 -6.80
N ASN A 531 27.27 15.29 -6.84
CA ASN A 531 27.70 14.03 -7.45
C ASN A 531 27.65 12.85 -6.48
N VAL A 532 27.55 13.09 -5.17
CA VAL A 532 27.54 12.04 -4.14
C VAL A 532 26.14 11.44 -4.01
N GLU A 533 25.07 12.25 -3.99
CA GLU A 533 23.69 11.75 -4.02
C GLU A 533 23.46 10.85 -5.24
N LYS A 534 23.95 11.28 -6.42
CA LYS A 534 23.81 10.55 -7.69
C LYS A 534 24.45 9.17 -7.67
N ILE A 535 25.49 8.94 -6.86
CA ILE A 535 26.08 7.61 -6.68
C ILE A 535 25.04 6.65 -6.11
N GLY A 536 24.14 7.11 -5.23
CA GLY A 536 23.04 6.29 -4.70
C GLY A 536 22.09 5.79 -5.79
N LEU A 537 21.82 6.60 -6.83
CA LEU A 537 21.01 6.17 -7.98
C LEU A 537 21.68 5.06 -8.79
N ILE A 538 23.02 5.06 -8.88
CA ILE A 538 23.77 4.05 -9.62
C ILE A 538 23.95 2.79 -8.79
N MET A 539 24.41 2.94 -7.54
CA MET A 539 24.78 1.81 -6.70
C MET A 539 23.58 1.00 -6.24
N PHE A 540 22.37 1.59 -6.11
CA PHE A 540 21.19 0.90 -5.61
C PHE A 540 20.18 0.55 -6.72
N PRO A 541 20.17 -0.70 -7.24
CA PRO A 541 19.20 -1.14 -8.25
C PRO A 541 17.75 -0.93 -7.82
N GLY A 542 17.46 -1.00 -6.51
CA GLY A 542 16.14 -0.69 -5.98
C GLY A 542 15.66 0.75 -6.28
N ARG A 543 16.53 1.68 -6.66
CA ARG A 543 16.14 3.03 -7.13
C ARG A 543 15.94 3.11 -8.64
N TRP A 544 16.31 2.09 -9.41
CA TRP A 544 16.22 2.12 -10.86
C TRP A 544 14.77 1.92 -11.31
N LYS A 545 14.36 2.65 -12.37
CA LYS A 545 12.98 2.61 -12.90
C LYS A 545 12.55 1.22 -13.37
N ILE A 546 13.49 0.35 -13.74
CA ILE A 546 13.22 -1.02 -14.21
C ILE A 546 12.77 -1.97 -13.09
N PHE A 547 12.91 -1.58 -11.82
CA PHE A 547 12.39 -2.31 -10.67
C PHE A 547 11.19 -1.57 -10.08
N PRO A 548 10.03 -1.52 -10.77
CA PRO A 548 8.89 -0.71 -10.35
C PRO A 548 8.36 -1.14 -8.98
N LEU A 549 8.59 -2.38 -8.57
CA LEU A 549 8.09 -2.98 -7.33
C LEU A 549 8.99 -2.74 -6.10
N SER A 550 10.11 -2.03 -6.25
CA SER A 550 10.97 -1.69 -5.11
C SER A 550 10.25 -0.75 -4.13
N TYR A 551 10.63 -0.80 -2.84
CA TYR A 551 10.05 0.10 -1.83
C TYR A 551 10.18 1.57 -2.22
N TRP A 552 11.34 1.97 -2.75
CA TRP A 552 11.58 3.32 -3.24
C TRP A 552 10.63 3.74 -4.37
N ASN A 553 10.54 2.95 -5.45
CA ASN A 553 9.74 3.33 -6.60
C ASN A 553 8.24 3.33 -6.28
N ARG A 554 7.80 2.43 -5.40
CA ARG A 554 6.44 2.41 -4.88
C ARG A 554 6.14 3.63 -4.01
N ALA A 555 7.02 3.95 -3.06
CA ALA A 555 6.86 5.13 -2.21
C ALA A 555 6.85 6.42 -3.04
N LYS A 556 7.72 6.53 -4.04
CA LYS A 556 7.73 7.65 -5.00
C LYS A 556 6.42 7.75 -5.77
N ARG A 557 5.88 6.64 -6.29
CA ARG A 557 4.59 6.65 -6.99
C ARG A 557 3.42 6.95 -6.06
N ARG A 558 3.48 6.59 -4.78
CA ARG A 558 2.44 6.92 -3.80
C ARG A 558 2.53 8.32 -3.21
N GLY A 559 3.38 9.19 -3.78
CA GLY A 559 3.55 10.55 -3.26
C GLY A 559 4.31 10.64 -1.94
N LYS A 560 4.78 9.53 -1.36
CA LYS A 560 5.50 9.52 -0.06
C LYS A 560 6.94 10.05 -0.12
N ILE A 561 7.41 10.45 -1.30
CA ILE A 561 8.74 11.01 -1.50
C ILE A 561 8.60 12.31 -2.30
N THR A 562 8.91 13.44 -1.69
CA THR A 562 9.04 14.73 -2.40
C THR A 562 10.51 15.03 -2.62
N ILE A 563 10.91 15.22 -3.87
CA ILE A 563 12.27 15.65 -4.22
C ILE A 563 12.24 17.17 -4.40
N ILE A 564 13.03 17.88 -3.59
CA ILE A 564 13.10 19.35 -3.58
C ILE A 564 14.41 19.76 -4.26
N PRO A 565 14.37 20.35 -5.47
CA PRO A 565 15.57 20.82 -6.14
C PRO A 565 16.10 22.09 -5.46
N LEU A 566 17.40 22.10 -5.16
CA LEU A 566 18.10 23.28 -4.61
C LEU A 566 18.80 24.13 -5.67
N GLY A 567 18.79 23.70 -6.94
CA GLY A 567 19.51 24.36 -8.03
C GLY A 567 21.01 24.03 -8.01
N PRO A 568 21.92 24.98 -8.30
CA PRO A 568 23.35 24.71 -8.56
C PRO A 568 24.19 24.46 -7.28
N VAL A 569 23.62 23.76 -6.30
CA VAL A 569 24.22 23.40 -5.01
C VAL A 569 24.96 22.05 -5.14
N GLY A 570 26.15 21.95 -4.52
CA GLY A 570 26.97 20.73 -4.44
C GLY A 570 26.66 19.91 -3.18
N HIS A 571 27.48 18.89 -2.87
CA HIS A 571 27.23 18.00 -1.72
C HIS A 571 27.69 18.59 -0.37
N GLN A 572 28.98 18.92 -0.29
CA GLN A 572 29.68 19.32 0.93
C GLN A 572 30.42 20.64 0.72
N VAL A 573 30.85 21.30 1.80
CA VAL A 573 31.63 22.53 1.72
C VAL A 573 33.01 22.31 1.05
N PRO A 574 33.50 23.23 0.20
CA PRO A 574 32.83 24.44 -0.29
C PRO A 574 31.81 24.17 -1.42
N GLY A 575 30.77 24.99 -1.49
CA GLY A 575 29.68 24.95 -2.47
C GLY A 575 28.56 23.97 -2.17
N GLY A 576 28.51 23.39 -0.96
CA GLY A 576 27.52 22.40 -0.52
C GLY A 576 26.27 23.00 0.15
N LEU A 577 25.31 22.15 0.51
CA LEU A 577 24.04 22.55 1.13
C LEU A 577 24.22 23.27 2.47
N LEU A 578 25.30 22.94 3.19
CA LEU A 578 25.62 23.50 4.50
C LEU A 578 26.61 24.68 4.40
N ASP A 579 26.88 25.20 3.20
CA ASP A 579 27.86 26.27 3.01
C ASP A 579 27.27 27.66 3.30
N PRO A 580 27.76 28.37 4.35
CA PRO A 580 27.35 29.76 4.62
C PRO A 580 27.97 30.78 3.66
N ASN A 581 29.01 30.40 2.91
CA ASN A 581 29.81 31.31 2.07
C ASN A 581 29.53 31.17 0.57
N ALA A 582 28.69 30.21 0.16
CA ALA A 582 28.23 30.07 -1.22
C ALA A 582 26.83 30.68 -1.36
N TYR A 583 26.60 31.47 -2.40
CA TYR A 583 25.38 32.27 -2.56
C TYR A 583 24.63 31.94 -3.86
N LEU A 584 23.31 31.94 -3.77
CA LEU A 584 22.40 31.88 -4.91
C LEU A 584 22.31 33.23 -5.62
N PRO A 585 21.80 33.26 -6.88
CA PRO A 585 21.55 34.52 -7.59
C PRO A 585 20.61 35.49 -6.87
N ASP A 586 19.77 34.99 -5.95
CA ASP A 586 18.83 35.78 -5.15
C ASP A 586 19.46 36.39 -3.87
N GLY A 587 20.76 36.15 -3.63
CA GLY A 587 21.51 36.68 -2.50
C GLY A 587 21.44 35.85 -1.21
N ARG A 588 20.66 34.78 -1.16
CA ARG A 588 20.68 33.84 -0.01
C ARG A 588 21.91 32.94 -0.07
N SER A 589 22.48 32.60 1.10
CA SER A 589 23.49 31.54 1.16
C SER A 589 22.85 30.17 0.92
N TYR A 590 23.64 29.18 0.52
CA TYR A 590 23.17 27.81 0.34
C TYR A 590 22.67 27.21 1.66
N LEU A 591 23.34 27.54 2.77
CA LEU A 591 22.89 27.21 4.11
C LEU A 591 21.53 27.83 4.45
N GLN A 592 21.35 29.13 4.19
CA GLN A 592 20.08 29.82 4.43
C GLN A 592 18.94 29.19 3.62
N GLN A 593 19.18 28.89 2.34
CA GLN A 593 18.20 28.19 1.49
C GLN A 593 17.79 26.84 2.10
N THR A 594 18.75 26.07 2.60
CA THR A 594 18.49 24.76 3.23
C THR A 594 17.63 24.91 4.47
N ILE A 595 17.93 25.87 5.35
CA ILE A 595 17.14 26.16 6.56
C ILE A 595 15.72 26.64 6.21
N ASP A 596 15.58 27.51 5.21
CA ASP A 596 14.27 27.99 4.74
C ASP A 596 13.37 26.83 4.31
N TYR A 597 13.93 25.86 3.57
CA TYR A 597 13.19 24.68 3.14
C TYR A 597 12.80 23.77 4.30
N ILE A 598 13.70 23.54 5.27
CA ILE A 598 13.38 22.78 6.48
C ILE A 598 12.23 23.46 7.24
N ALA A 599 12.29 24.78 7.43
CA ALA A 599 11.23 25.53 8.11
C ALA A 599 9.88 25.43 7.37
N LYS A 600 9.88 25.59 6.03
CA LYS A 600 8.66 25.44 5.21
C LYS A 600 8.04 24.05 5.33
N ILE A 601 8.87 22.99 5.32
CA ILE A 601 8.40 21.62 5.51
C ILE A 601 7.75 21.46 6.89
N LEU A 602 8.42 21.91 7.95
CA LEU A 602 7.95 21.76 9.33
C LEU A 602 6.67 22.56 9.62
N ARG A 603 6.44 23.66 8.91
CA ARG A 603 5.22 24.48 8.99
C ARG A 603 4.09 24.02 8.05
N GLY A 604 4.36 23.07 7.14
CA GLY A 604 3.41 22.65 6.11
C GLY A 604 3.19 23.68 4.98
N GLU A 605 4.10 24.64 4.82
CA GLU A 605 3.98 25.77 3.88
C GLU A 605 4.52 25.46 2.48
N LEU A 606 5.32 24.41 2.31
CA LEU A 606 5.90 24.04 1.02
C LEU A 606 4.83 23.67 -0.04
N LEU A 607 3.58 23.49 0.39
CA LEU A 607 2.50 22.81 -0.32
C LEU A 607 1.27 23.71 -0.54
N ALA A 608 1.40 25.03 -0.37
CA ALA A 608 0.32 25.95 -0.74
C ALA A 608 0.02 25.82 -2.24
N PRO A 609 -1.21 25.47 -2.63
CA PRO A 609 -1.57 25.17 -4.01
C PRO A 609 -1.69 26.48 -4.80
N ASN A 610 -0.58 27.07 -5.19
CA ASN A 610 -0.62 28.23 -6.06
C ASN A 610 0.47 28.14 -7.13
N GLN A 611 -0.03 28.15 -8.38
CA GLN A 611 0.68 28.21 -9.66
C GLN A 611 1.06 26.87 -10.30
N ARG A 612 0.04 26.03 -10.62
CA ARG A 612 0.17 25.01 -11.67
C ARG A 612 -0.21 25.62 -13.04
N PRO A 613 0.57 25.40 -14.12
CA PRO A 613 0.27 25.90 -15.47
C PRO A 613 -0.98 25.24 -16.10
N ARG A 614 -1.52 25.85 -17.17
CA ARG A 614 -2.87 25.64 -17.76
C ARG A 614 -3.31 24.17 -17.92
N ARG A 615 -4.34 23.80 -17.15
CA ARG A 615 -5.12 22.54 -17.17
C ARG A 615 -5.95 22.39 -18.45
N GLN A 616 -6.11 21.17 -18.98
CA GLN A 616 -7.25 20.86 -19.86
C GLN A 616 -8.55 20.92 -19.03
N PRO A 617 -9.58 21.66 -19.46
CA PRO A 617 -10.80 21.81 -18.64
C PRO A 617 -11.58 20.50 -18.58
N SER A 618 -11.99 20.07 -17.40
CA SER A 618 -12.81 18.85 -17.21
C SER A 618 -14.25 19.04 -17.73
N ASN A 619 -14.98 17.94 -18.00
CA ASN A 619 -16.40 18.03 -18.34
C ASN A 619 -17.21 18.70 -17.21
N TYR A 620 -16.90 18.42 -15.95
CA TYR A 620 -17.48 19.10 -14.80
C TYR A 620 -17.30 20.63 -14.87
N GLU A 621 -16.08 21.12 -15.15
CA GLU A 621 -15.83 22.55 -15.30
C GLU A 621 -16.64 23.15 -16.45
N LEU A 622 -16.80 22.43 -17.57
CA LEU A 622 -17.65 22.84 -18.69
C LEU A 622 -19.13 22.89 -18.28
N TYR A 623 -19.62 21.86 -17.60
CA TYR A 623 -21.01 21.74 -17.15
C TYR A 623 -21.37 22.85 -16.16
N LYS A 624 -20.44 23.21 -15.28
CA LYS A 624 -20.59 24.31 -14.31
C LYS A 624 -20.63 25.70 -14.94
N ALA A 625 -20.34 25.84 -16.23
CA ALA A 625 -20.55 27.09 -16.96
C ALA A 625 -22.04 27.47 -17.07
N ALA A 626 -22.96 26.50 -16.98
CA ALA A 626 -24.38 26.76 -16.92
C ALA A 626 -24.85 26.97 -15.46
N ASP A 627 -25.49 28.11 -15.19
CA ASP A 627 -25.86 28.52 -13.83
C ASP A 627 -26.78 27.50 -13.13
N PHE A 628 -27.67 26.81 -13.86
CA PHE A 628 -28.59 25.82 -13.29
C PHE A 628 -27.90 24.58 -12.70
N ASN A 629 -26.60 24.39 -12.96
CA ASN A 629 -25.76 23.34 -12.36
C ASN A 629 -25.07 23.80 -11.07
N ARG A 630 -25.32 25.03 -10.60
CA ARG A 630 -24.75 25.57 -9.36
C ARG A 630 -25.79 25.60 -8.24
N PRO A 631 -25.45 25.16 -7.01
CA PRO A 631 -26.42 25.15 -5.91
C PRO A 631 -27.03 26.51 -5.56
N ASP A 632 -26.25 27.58 -5.66
CA ASP A 632 -26.64 28.97 -5.38
C ASP A 632 -27.67 29.54 -6.37
N TYR A 633 -27.89 28.86 -7.51
CA TYR A 633 -28.94 29.19 -8.46
C TYR A 633 -30.36 29.00 -7.90
N TYR A 634 -30.52 28.16 -6.86
CA TYR A 634 -31.81 27.76 -6.29
C TYR A 634 -32.02 28.35 -4.91
N PRO A 635 -32.81 29.45 -4.75
CA PRO A 635 -32.99 30.08 -3.46
C PRO A 635 -33.70 29.16 -2.45
N LEU A 636 -33.23 29.15 -1.20
CA LEU A 636 -33.71 28.23 -0.17
C LEU A 636 -35.08 28.61 0.41
N ASP A 637 -35.48 29.87 0.27
CA ASP A 637 -36.78 30.41 0.73
C ASP A 637 -37.95 30.06 -0.21
N ARG A 638 -37.66 29.58 -1.43
CA ARG A 638 -38.68 29.17 -2.40
C ARG A 638 -39.17 27.74 -2.11
N THR A 639 -40.48 27.61 -1.95
CA THR A 639 -41.16 26.32 -1.73
C THR A 639 -42.05 25.93 -2.91
N VAL A 640 -42.47 24.66 -2.93
CA VAL A 640 -43.37 24.08 -3.92
C VAL A 640 -44.73 23.77 -3.30
N ASP A 641 -45.75 23.60 -4.15
CA ASP A 641 -47.06 23.12 -3.69
C ASP A 641 -46.94 21.63 -3.29
N PRO A 642 -47.19 21.26 -2.02
CA PRO A 642 -47.07 19.87 -1.56
C PRO A 642 -48.11 18.92 -2.17
N ALA A 643 -49.15 19.45 -2.84
CA ALA A 643 -50.08 18.63 -3.62
C ALA A 643 -49.50 18.19 -4.97
N LEU A 644 -48.57 18.97 -5.53
CA LEU A 644 -47.96 18.74 -6.85
C LEU A 644 -46.55 18.14 -6.74
N TYR A 645 -45.83 18.47 -5.68
CA TYR A 645 -44.44 18.11 -5.47
C TYR A 645 -44.19 17.54 -4.07
N ARG A 646 -43.15 16.73 -3.92
CA ARG A 646 -42.71 16.14 -2.65
C ARG A 646 -41.21 16.32 -2.45
N PRO A 647 -40.72 16.53 -1.21
CA PRO A 647 -39.29 16.51 -0.94
C PRO A 647 -38.71 15.13 -1.24
N ILE A 648 -37.45 15.07 -1.69
CA ILE A 648 -36.77 13.80 -1.99
C ILE A 648 -36.50 13.02 -0.68
N ALA A 649 -36.06 13.72 0.37
CA ALA A 649 -35.79 13.13 1.69
C ALA A 649 -36.10 14.15 2.82
N PRO A 650 -36.27 13.69 4.08
CA PRO A 650 -36.51 14.58 5.22
C PRO A 650 -35.37 15.58 5.45
N TRP A 651 -34.12 15.12 5.39
CA TRP A 651 -32.92 15.93 5.55
C TRP A 651 -32.13 15.99 4.25
N MET A 652 -31.89 17.20 3.76
CA MET A 652 -31.09 17.45 2.55
C MET A 652 -30.21 18.67 2.76
N GLY A 653 -29.02 18.68 2.16
CA GLY A 653 -28.13 19.83 2.25
C GLY A 653 -26.88 19.71 1.40
N ARG A 654 -26.13 20.81 1.37
CA ARG A 654 -24.84 20.91 0.69
C ARG A 654 -23.72 20.61 1.68
N LEU A 655 -22.87 19.66 1.32
CA LEU A 655 -21.65 19.37 2.08
C LEU A 655 -20.62 20.46 1.82
N ILE A 656 -20.01 20.95 2.90
CA ILE A 656 -18.95 21.95 2.87
C ILE A 656 -17.75 21.39 3.63
N LEU A 657 -16.61 21.27 2.94
CA LEU A 657 -15.36 20.84 3.57
C LEU A 657 -14.85 21.97 4.48
N PRO A 658 -14.58 21.71 5.78
CA PRO A 658 -14.04 22.74 6.68
C PRO A 658 -12.66 23.21 6.22
N THR A 659 -12.27 24.42 6.56
CA THR A 659 -10.87 24.83 6.39
C THR A 659 -9.95 24.06 7.35
N LEU A 660 -8.64 24.02 7.07
CA LEU A 660 -7.65 23.36 7.93
C LEU A 660 -7.74 23.79 9.41
N TYR A 661 -8.04 25.07 9.66
CA TYR A 661 -8.19 25.61 11.02
C TYR A 661 -9.50 25.20 11.68
N GLU A 662 -10.59 25.15 10.92
CA GLU A 662 -11.92 24.76 11.44
C GLU A 662 -12.01 23.26 11.76
N ARG A 663 -11.21 22.43 11.06
CA ARG A 663 -11.25 20.97 11.15
C ARG A 663 -11.20 20.42 12.59
N ALA A 664 -10.36 21.01 13.44
CA ALA A 664 -10.22 20.60 14.85
C ALA A 664 -11.51 20.84 15.69
N ILE A 665 -12.32 21.82 15.29
CA ILE A 665 -13.57 22.24 15.96
C ILE A 665 -14.76 21.48 15.36
N VAL A 666 -14.80 21.35 14.03
CA VAL A 666 -15.91 20.72 13.31
C VAL A 666 -15.93 19.22 13.57
N ARG A 667 -14.77 18.54 13.53
CA ARG A 667 -14.65 17.07 13.72
C ARG A 667 -15.64 16.28 12.85
N GLY A 668 -15.62 16.58 11.55
CA GLY A 668 -16.58 16.13 10.55
C GLY A 668 -16.62 17.15 9.43
N VAL A 669 -17.80 17.37 8.84
CA VAL A 669 -17.99 18.37 7.77
C VAL A 669 -19.11 19.35 8.14
N TRP A 670 -19.19 20.47 7.42
CA TRP A 670 -20.33 21.37 7.51
C TRP A 670 -21.45 20.87 6.58
N LEU A 671 -22.70 21.01 7.02
CA LEU A 671 -23.89 20.85 6.20
C LEU A 671 -24.64 22.18 6.15
N GLU A 672 -24.77 22.77 4.96
CA GLU A 672 -25.74 23.84 4.74
C GLU A 672 -27.10 23.19 4.50
N VAL A 673 -28.02 23.37 5.44
CA VAL A 673 -29.30 22.67 5.44
C VAL A 673 -30.21 23.27 4.36
N HIS A 674 -30.61 22.46 3.39
CA HIS A 674 -31.48 22.88 2.28
C HIS A 674 -32.94 22.47 2.50
N HIS A 675 -33.14 21.42 3.29
CA HIS A 675 -34.45 20.95 3.73
C HIS A 675 -34.29 20.19 5.04
N ALA A 676 -35.25 20.35 5.94
CA ALA A 676 -35.31 19.67 7.23
C ALA A 676 -36.78 19.34 7.57
N PRO A 677 -37.04 18.38 8.48
CA PRO A 677 -38.36 18.16 9.06
C PRO A 677 -38.96 19.46 9.65
N GLU A 678 -40.28 19.56 9.73
CA GLU A 678 -40.98 20.79 10.14
C GLU A 678 -40.52 21.30 11.52
N GLU A 679 -40.23 20.38 12.44
CA GLU A 679 -39.70 20.68 13.79
C GLU A 679 -38.32 21.36 13.78
N PHE A 680 -37.53 21.18 12.71
CA PHE A 680 -36.19 21.76 12.54
C PHE A 680 -36.12 22.76 11.39
N ARG A 681 -37.26 23.26 10.90
CA ARG A 681 -37.35 24.17 9.76
C ARG A 681 -36.50 25.44 9.93
N ALA A 682 -36.30 25.89 11.17
CA ALA A 682 -35.44 27.05 11.47
C ALA A 682 -33.98 26.85 11.05
N LEU A 683 -33.50 25.61 10.90
CA LEU A 683 -32.14 25.30 10.46
C LEU A 683 -31.93 25.48 8.95
N VAL A 684 -32.99 25.56 8.15
CA VAL A 684 -32.87 25.72 6.69
C VAL A 684 -32.13 27.03 6.38
N GLY A 685 -31.08 26.94 5.56
CA GLY A 685 -30.15 28.03 5.23
C GLY A 685 -29.00 28.21 6.23
N GLN A 686 -29.01 27.50 7.37
CA GLN A 686 -27.91 27.54 8.34
C GLN A 686 -26.85 26.48 8.02
N ARG A 687 -25.61 26.75 8.45
CA ARG A 687 -24.52 25.78 8.47
C ARG A 687 -24.49 25.09 9.82
N VAL A 688 -24.65 23.77 9.82
CA VAL A 688 -24.60 22.93 11.03
C VAL A 688 -23.49 21.90 10.91
N LYS A 689 -22.98 21.42 12.06
CA LYS A 689 -21.92 20.40 12.07
C LYS A 689 -22.54 19.05 11.73
N LEU A 690 -21.99 18.33 10.76
CA LEU A 690 -22.38 16.97 10.42
C LEU A 690 -21.28 16.00 10.85
N ARG A 691 -21.63 15.03 11.70
CA ARG A 691 -20.69 14.09 12.31
C ARG A 691 -21.19 12.65 12.22
N TRP A 692 -20.25 11.72 12.29
CA TRP A 692 -20.57 10.32 12.56
C TRP A 692 -21.12 10.17 13.99
N GLY A 693 -22.21 9.42 14.14
CA GLY A 693 -22.73 9.03 15.44
C GLY A 693 -21.84 7.99 16.15
N GLU A 694 -22.14 7.70 17.41
CA GLU A 694 -21.34 6.78 18.21
C GLU A 694 -21.86 5.34 18.11
N SER A 695 -21.14 4.49 17.36
CA SER A 695 -21.36 3.04 17.32
C SER A 695 -20.03 2.28 17.15
N PRO A 696 -19.80 1.15 17.87
CA PRO A 696 -18.56 0.38 17.73
C PRO A 696 -18.27 -0.07 16.30
N ALA A 697 -19.30 -0.50 15.55
CA ALA A 697 -19.16 -0.96 14.18
C ALA A 697 -18.79 0.20 13.23
N LEU A 698 -19.45 1.35 13.39
CA LEU A 698 -19.18 2.55 12.59
C LEU A 698 -17.79 3.10 12.89
N ARG A 699 -17.37 3.15 14.15
CA ARG A 699 -16.01 3.58 14.53
C ARG A 699 -14.94 2.68 13.92
N LYS A 700 -15.15 1.36 13.92
CA LYS A 700 -14.26 0.39 13.26
C LYS A 700 -14.17 0.65 11.76
N LEU A 701 -15.32 0.92 11.11
CA LEU A 701 -15.37 1.25 9.68
C LEU A 701 -14.60 2.54 9.40
N VAL A 702 -14.95 3.65 10.06
CA VAL A 702 -14.34 4.97 9.85
C VAL A 702 -12.82 4.89 10.04
N VAL A 703 -12.35 4.33 11.16
CA VAL A 703 -10.91 4.18 11.43
C VAL A 703 -10.19 3.34 10.38
N ALA A 704 -10.83 2.30 9.83
CA ALA A 704 -10.19 1.44 8.83
C ALA A 704 -9.94 2.13 7.48
N VAL A 705 -10.77 3.12 7.15
CA VAL A 705 -10.73 3.82 5.86
C VAL A 705 -10.18 5.24 5.95
N THR A 706 -10.02 5.79 7.15
CA THR A 706 -9.31 7.06 7.36
C THR A 706 -7.87 6.93 6.87
N ARG A 707 -7.44 7.84 5.99
CA ARG A 707 -6.09 7.85 5.42
C ARG A 707 -5.53 9.26 5.34
N ASP A 708 -4.22 9.37 5.42
CA ASP A 708 -3.51 10.55 4.96
C ASP A 708 -3.59 10.60 3.43
N VAL A 709 -3.83 11.78 2.89
CA VAL A 709 -3.95 12.00 1.44
C VAL A 709 -2.74 12.79 0.96
N HIS A 710 -2.01 12.19 0.03
CA HIS A 710 -0.85 12.77 -0.63
C HIS A 710 -0.87 12.38 -2.09
N PHE A 711 -0.86 13.36 -2.98
CA PHE A 711 -1.00 13.07 -4.39
C PHE A 711 0.21 12.29 -4.93
N SER A 712 -0.11 11.20 -5.61
CA SER A 712 0.83 10.48 -6.45
C SER A 712 1.23 11.32 -7.66
N PRO A 713 2.43 11.10 -8.24
CA PRO A 713 2.78 11.72 -9.53
C PRO A 713 1.77 11.42 -10.64
N ASP A 714 1.08 10.26 -10.57
CA ASP A 714 0.02 9.92 -11.51
C ASP A 714 -1.24 10.78 -11.27
N ALA A 715 -1.61 11.07 -10.01
CA ALA A 715 -2.73 11.95 -9.66
C ALA A 715 -2.43 13.39 -10.08
N GLU A 716 -1.23 13.88 -9.81
CA GLU A 716 -0.78 15.19 -10.30
C GLU A 716 -0.82 15.25 -11.82
N TYR A 717 -0.24 14.27 -12.51
CA TYR A 717 -0.18 14.25 -13.97
C TYR A 717 -1.56 14.18 -14.61
N THR A 718 -2.43 13.27 -14.16
CA THR A 718 -3.76 13.10 -14.75
C THR A 718 -4.72 14.23 -14.38
N GLY A 719 -4.52 14.90 -13.24
CA GLY A 719 -5.23 16.12 -12.88
C GLY A 719 -4.82 17.32 -13.72
N GLU A 720 -3.51 17.50 -13.96
CA GLU A 720 -2.97 18.61 -14.74
C GLU A 720 -3.18 18.45 -16.25
N TYR A 721 -2.85 17.27 -16.79
CA TYR A 721 -2.79 17.03 -18.24
C TYR A 721 -3.91 16.13 -18.77
N GLY A 722 -4.59 15.37 -17.90
CA GLY A 722 -5.62 14.40 -18.30
C GLY A 722 -7.06 14.88 -18.11
N GLY A 723 -7.28 16.05 -17.50
CA GLY A 723 -8.61 16.60 -17.23
C GLY A 723 -9.42 15.81 -16.18
N LEU A 724 -8.80 14.85 -15.48
CA LEU A 724 -9.45 14.14 -14.38
C LEU A 724 -9.63 15.08 -13.18
N ILE A 725 -10.74 14.90 -12.49
CA ILE A 725 -11.00 15.59 -11.22
C ILE A 725 -10.47 14.71 -10.11
N HIS A 726 -9.58 15.24 -9.29
CA HIS A 726 -9.07 14.61 -8.08
C HIS A 726 -9.49 15.45 -6.86
N PRO A 727 -9.46 14.91 -5.63
CA PRO A 727 -9.77 15.64 -4.41
C PRO A 727 -8.66 16.65 -4.05
N ASP A 728 -8.39 17.63 -4.93
CA ASP A 728 -7.27 18.58 -4.83
C ASP A 728 -7.26 19.34 -3.49
N ARG A 729 -8.45 19.55 -2.92
CA ARG A 729 -8.66 20.25 -1.63
C ARG A 729 -8.22 19.44 -0.41
N LEU A 730 -8.02 18.13 -0.59
CA LEU A 730 -7.58 17.18 0.44
C LEU A 730 -6.11 16.79 0.28
N ASP A 731 -5.41 17.29 -0.74
CA ASP A 731 -3.99 17.00 -0.90
C ASP A 731 -3.20 17.49 0.32
N HIS A 732 -2.32 16.63 0.81
CA HIS A 732 -1.55 16.76 2.05
C HIS A 732 -2.34 16.80 3.37
N TRP A 733 -3.64 16.47 3.36
CA TRP A 733 -4.38 16.34 4.61
C TRP A 733 -4.09 15.00 5.29
N GLN A 734 -3.82 15.05 6.59
CA GLN A 734 -3.64 13.84 7.41
C GLN A 734 -4.97 13.34 7.96
N GLY A 735 -5.17 12.02 8.03
CA GLY A 735 -6.33 11.40 8.66
C GLY A 735 -7.68 11.82 8.08
N VAL A 736 -7.78 11.93 6.75
CA VAL A 736 -9.04 12.24 6.05
C VAL A 736 -10.05 11.13 6.26
N ASP A 737 -11.19 11.45 6.85
CA ASP A 737 -12.28 10.50 7.09
C ASP A 737 -13.26 10.37 5.88
N PRO A 738 -14.20 9.41 5.90
CA PRO A 738 -15.13 9.22 4.78
C PRO A 738 -16.08 10.40 4.49
N LEU A 739 -16.47 11.21 5.46
CA LEU A 739 -17.28 12.42 5.21
C LEU A 739 -16.42 13.52 4.60
N GLU A 740 -15.21 13.72 5.14
CA GLU A 740 -14.25 14.68 4.59
C GLU A 740 -13.91 14.30 3.14
N SER A 741 -13.67 13.02 2.86
CA SER A 741 -13.43 12.54 1.49
C SER A 741 -14.60 12.82 0.54
N LEU A 742 -15.84 12.73 1.01
CA LEU A 742 -17.03 13.00 0.20
C LEU A 742 -17.20 14.50 -0.06
N ALA A 743 -17.03 15.34 0.97
CA ALA A 743 -17.13 16.80 0.85
C ALA A 743 -15.99 17.42 0.02
N GLY A 744 -14.78 16.85 0.10
CA GLY A 744 -13.59 17.32 -0.60
C GLY A 744 -13.32 16.66 -1.95
N SER A 745 -14.25 15.84 -2.46
CA SER A 745 -14.07 15.11 -3.73
C SER A 745 -14.06 16.00 -4.97
N LEU A 746 -14.75 17.14 -4.93
CA LEU A 746 -14.86 18.07 -6.04
C LEU A 746 -14.05 19.36 -5.76
N PRO A 747 -13.68 20.12 -6.81
CA PRO A 747 -12.95 21.37 -6.66
C PRO A 747 -13.71 22.45 -5.88
N GLU A 748 -15.04 22.34 -5.78
CA GLU A 748 -15.93 23.29 -5.09
C GLU A 748 -16.88 22.55 -4.12
N ASP A 749 -17.43 23.27 -3.14
CA ASP A 749 -18.46 22.75 -2.22
C ASP A 749 -19.83 22.74 -2.89
N ASP A 750 -20.09 21.80 -3.80
CA ASP A 750 -21.36 21.71 -4.52
C ASP A 750 -22.02 20.32 -4.48
N THR A 751 -21.51 19.42 -3.62
CA THR A 751 -22.10 18.11 -3.40
C THR A 751 -23.37 18.22 -2.56
N ILE A 752 -24.52 17.98 -3.19
CA ILE A 752 -25.83 17.93 -2.53
C ILE A 752 -26.16 16.50 -2.12
N VAL A 753 -26.54 16.32 -0.87
CA VAL A 753 -26.83 15.01 -0.29
C VAL A 753 -28.17 14.99 0.42
N MET A 754 -28.75 13.80 0.47
CA MET A 754 -29.75 13.42 1.48
C MET A 754 -29.10 12.61 2.59
N LEU A 755 -29.62 12.76 3.80
CA LEU A 755 -29.22 11.95 4.95
C LEU A 755 -30.22 10.80 5.14
N PHE A 756 -29.72 9.63 5.52
CA PHE A 756 -30.56 8.49 5.87
C PHE A 756 -30.96 8.54 7.34
N ASP A 757 -32.19 8.15 7.63
CA ASP A 757 -32.65 8.00 9.01
C ASP A 757 -31.96 6.80 9.70
N PRO A 758 -31.71 6.89 11.02
CA PRO A 758 -32.00 8.04 11.88
C PRO A 758 -30.95 9.16 11.79
N VAL A 759 -31.40 10.42 11.84
CA VAL A 759 -30.56 11.61 12.06
C VAL A 759 -30.81 12.13 13.47
N ILE A 760 -29.78 12.15 14.32
CA ILE A 760 -29.90 12.68 15.69
C ILE A 760 -29.46 14.14 15.70
N VAL A 761 -30.30 15.02 16.25
CA VAL A 761 -30.01 16.45 16.40
C VAL A 761 -29.62 16.73 17.85
N GLU A 762 -28.39 17.22 18.05
CA GLU A 762 -27.88 17.64 19.35
C GLU A 762 -27.59 19.14 19.34
N THR A 763 -27.96 19.84 20.42
CA THR A 763 -27.63 21.25 20.61
C THR A 763 -26.73 21.40 21.82
N ILE A 764 -25.46 21.75 21.60
CA ILE A 764 -24.45 21.89 22.65
C ILE A 764 -23.91 23.31 22.61
N GLY A 765 -24.03 24.06 23.70
CA GLY A 765 -23.47 25.42 23.80
C GLY A 765 -24.03 26.43 22.80
N GLY A 766 -25.24 26.19 22.25
CA GLY A 766 -25.86 27.02 21.21
C GLY A 766 -25.51 26.61 19.78
N GLU A 767 -24.67 25.60 19.58
CA GLU A 767 -24.36 25.04 18.26
C GLU A 767 -25.16 23.75 18.00
N THR A 768 -25.67 23.59 16.78
CA THR A 768 -26.39 22.39 16.35
C THR A 768 -25.46 21.41 15.64
N ILE A 769 -25.55 20.14 16.04
CA ILE A 769 -24.82 19.00 15.50
C ILE A 769 -25.82 17.96 15.00
N LEU A 770 -25.66 17.53 13.75
CA LEU A 770 -26.36 16.40 13.18
C LEU A 770 -25.45 15.16 13.21
N GLN A 771 -25.92 14.09 13.82
CA GLN A 771 -25.23 12.81 13.83
C GLN A 771 -25.88 11.83 12.86
N ILE A 772 -25.05 11.16 12.05
CA ILE A 772 -25.47 10.17 11.05
C ILE A 772 -24.76 8.83 11.26
N PHE A 773 -25.42 7.76 10.82
CA PHE A 773 -24.94 6.38 11.00
C PHE A 773 -24.64 5.65 9.69
N GLN A 774 -24.90 6.30 8.56
CA GLN A 774 -24.66 5.80 7.21
C GLN A 774 -24.13 6.93 6.34
N GLN A 775 -23.39 6.59 5.29
CA GLN A 775 -22.89 7.58 4.34
C GLN A 775 -24.07 8.32 3.68
N PRO A 776 -24.02 9.67 3.56
CA PRO A 776 -25.02 10.43 2.82
C PRO A 776 -25.12 9.98 1.35
N SER A 777 -26.33 10.01 0.79
CA SER A 777 -26.54 9.72 -0.64
C SER A 777 -26.55 11.00 -1.43
N GLN A 778 -25.77 11.05 -2.52
CA GLN A 778 -25.76 12.18 -3.45
C GLN A 778 -27.10 12.23 -4.20
N ILE A 779 -27.66 13.44 -4.35
CA ILE A 779 -28.97 13.69 -5.00
C ILE A 779 -28.88 14.87 -5.97
N THR A 780 -29.92 15.02 -6.79
CA THR A 780 -30.09 16.16 -7.69
C THR A 780 -31.51 16.70 -7.48
N GLY A 781 -31.61 18.01 -7.22
CA GLY A 781 -32.87 18.67 -6.84
C GLY A 781 -33.19 18.56 -5.35
N ARG A 782 -34.25 19.25 -4.93
CA ARG A 782 -34.82 19.21 -3.56
C ARG A 782 -36.19 18.54 -3.53
N TYR A 783 -36.93 18.68 -4.62
CA TYR A 783 -38.29 18.19 -4.75
C TYR A 783 -38.45 17.37 -6.02
N TYR A 784 -39.45 16.50 -6.05
CA TYR A 784 -39.89 15.80 -7.25
C TYR A 784 -41.40 15.94 -7.46
N GLY A 785 -41.82 15.94 -8.72
CA GLY A 785 -43.22 15.97 -9.15
C GLY A 785 -43.48 14.92 -10.22
N LEU A 786 -44.75 14.61 -10.50
CA LEU A 786 -45.15 13.62 -11.51
C LEU A 786 -45.96 14.29 -12.61
N VAL A 787 -45.40 14.36 -13.82
CA VAL A 787 -45.94 15.18 -14.91
C VAL A 787 -45.93 14.48 -16.26
N ARG A 788 -46.74 15.00 -17.18
CA ARG A 788 -46.66 14.76 -18.62
C ARG A 788 -46.29 16.06 -19.33
N PHE A 789 -45.33 16.01 -20.24
CA PHE A 789 -44.98 17.14 -21.10
C PHE A 789 -46.03 17.31 -22.19
N ILE A 790 -46.57 18.51 -22.35
CA ILE A 790 -47.64 18.81 -23.32
C ILE A 790 -47.06 19.48 -24.57
N ALA A 791 -46.36 20.61 -24.39
CA ALA A 791 -45.74 21.34 -25.48
C ALA A 791 -44.59 22.22 -24.99
N PRO A 792 -43.53 22.42 -25.80
CA PRO A 792 -42.54 23.45 -25.55
C PRO A 792 -43.13 24.86 -25.76
N VAL A 793 -42.71 25.82 -24.94
CA VAL A 793 -43.05 27.24 -25.11
C VAL A 793 -42.06 27.86 -26.09
N THR A 794 -42.54 28.25 -27.26
CA THR A 794 -41.71 28.72 -28.39
C THR A 794 -40.76 29.85 -28.00
N GLY A 795 -39.49 29.73 -28.39
CA GLY A 795 -38.45 30.74 -28.13
C GLY A 795 -37.92 30.74 -26.70
N THR A 796 -38.32 29.79 -25.85
CA THR A 796 -37.87 29.65 -24.47
C THR A 796 -37.41 28.22 -24.18
N ASP A 797 -36.81 28.01 -23.01
CA ASP A 797 -36.50 26.68 -22.45
C ASP A 797 -37.61 26.15 -21.52
N ARG A 798 -38.83 26.69 -21.63
CA ARG A 798 -39.98 26.32 -20.80
C ARG A 798 -40.88 25.32 -21.50
N PHE A 799 -41.53 24.45 -20.72
CA PHE A 799 -42.48 23.46 -21.20
C PHE A 799 -43.79 23.60 -20.41
N GLU A 800 -44.91 23.52 -21.12
CA GLU A 800 -46.20 23.27 -20.48
C GLU A 800 -46.27 21.79 -20.09
N VAL A 801 -46.56 21.55 -18.82
CA VAL A 801 -46.75 20.21 -18.25
C VAL A 801 -48.11 20.11 -17.60
N ARG A 802 -48.60 18.88 -17.50
CA ARG A 802 -49.79 18.57 -16.72
C ARG A 802 -49.45 17.58 -15.62
N HIS A 803 -49.83 17.91 -14.38
CA HIS A 803 -49.58 17.08 -13.21
C HIS A 803 -50.51 15.86 -13.19
N PHE A 804 -50.00 14.78 -12.59
CA PHE A 804 -50.79 13.58 -12.33
C PHE A 804 -51.86 13.86 -11.29
N ASN A 805 -53.09 13.46 -11.59
CA ASN A 805 -54.20 13.56 -10.67
C ASN A 805 -54.41 12.20 -9.98
N LYS A 806 -54.16 12.18 -8.67
CA LYS A 806 -54.28 10.99 -7.83
C LYS A 806 -55.69 10.37 -7.83
N ILE A 807 -56.73 11.19 -8.01
CA ILE A 807 -58.13 10.76 -7.97
C ILE A 807 -58.54 10.10 -9.29
N SER A 808 -58.31 10.77 -10.42
CA SER A 808 -58.66 10.24 -11.75
C SER A 808 -57.66 9.20 -12.27
N ARG A 809 -56.46 9.13 -11.67
CA ARG A 809 -55.30 8.34 -12.12
C ARG A 809 -54.83 8.72 -13.53
N GLN A 810 -55.07 9.96 -13.96
CA GLN A 810 -54.71 10.50 -15.28
C GLN A 810 -53.89 11.78 -15.18
N PHE A 811 -53.24 12.19 -16.27
CA PHE A 811 -52.63 13.52 -16.40
C PHE A 811 -53.67 14.56 -16.79
N ASP A 812 -54.65 14.78 -15.92
CA ASP A 812 -55.70 15.80 -16.04
C ASP A 812 -55.69 16.80 -14.86
N GLY A 813 -54.61 16.81 -14.07
CA GLY A 813 -54.43 17.71 -12.94
C GLY A 813 -54.03 19.13 -13.35
N VAL A 814 -53.42 19.86 -12.42
CA VAL A 814 -52.98 21.25 -12.63
C VAL A 814 -52.00 21.34 -13.80
N SER A 815 -52.24 22.28 -14.71
CA SER A 815 -51.28 22.67 -15.74
C SER A 815 -50.27 23.68 -15.17
N GLU A 816 -48.99 23.44 -15.39
CA GLU A 816 -47.89 24.30 -14.92
C GLU A 816 -46.88 24.52 -16.05
N ARG A 817 -46.15 25.64 -15.99
CA ARG A 817 -44.96 25.84 -16.83
C ARG A 817 -43.72 25.52 -16.02
N VAL A 818 -42.96 24.52 -16.45
CA VAL A 818 -41.66 24.18 -15.88
C VAL A 818 -40.55 24.56 -16.84
N ARG A 819 -39.32 24.64 -16.34
CA ARG A 819 -38.15 25.01 -17.14
C ARG A 819 -37.23 23.81 -17.34
N LEU A 820 -36.83 23.54 -18.58
CA LEU A 820 -35.84 22.54 -18.96
C LEU A 820 -34.68 23.24 -19.68
N PRO A 821 -33.72 23.84 -18.94
CA PRO A 821 -32.57 24.49 -19.54
C PRO A 821 -31.80 23.55 -20.47
N ALA A 822 -31.18 24.11 -21.51
CA ALA A 822 -30.29 23.35 -22.39
C ALA A 822 -29.05 22.90 -21.62
N VAL A 823 -28.70 21.62 -21.75
CA VAL A 823 -27.50 21.04 -21.14
C VAL A 823 -26.26 21.38 -21.97
N ILE A 824 -25.10 21.45 -21.31
CA ILE A 824 -23.81 21.66 -21.95
C ILE A 824 -23.31 20.32 -22.49
N ALA A 825 -22.78 20.32 -23.71
CA ALA A 825 -22.17 19.13 -24.28
C ALA A 825 -20.84 18.80 -23.59
N ASP A 826 -20.49 17.51 -23.53
CA ASP A 826 -19.18 17.05 -23.10
C ASP A 826 -18.08 17.45 -24.11
N GLN A 827 -16.82 17.16 -23.78
CA GLN A 827 -15.68 17.40 -24.68
C GLN A 827 -15.78 16.70 -26.06
N ASN A 828 -16.64 15.67 -26.20
CA ASN A 828 -16.89 14.96 -27.44
C ASN A 828 -18.10 15.52 -28.22
N GLY A 829 -18.75 16.58 -27.71
CA GLY A 829 -19.95 17.18 -28.30
C GLY A 829 -21.26 16.44 -27.98
N CYS A 830 -21.22 15.47 -27.07
CA CYS A 830 -22.37 14.67 -26.63
C CYS A 830 -23.16 15.39 -25.54
N PHE A 831 -24.50 15.43 -25.66
CA PHE A 831 -25.37 16.04 -24.65
C PHE A 831 -25.88 14.96 -23.67
N PRO A 832 -25.54 15.01 -22.37
CA PRO A 832 -25.89 13.93 -21.42
C PRO A 832 -27.39 13.60 -21.34
N SER A 833 -28.25 14.62 -21.42
CA SER A 833 -29.71 14.45 -21.57
C SER A 833 -30.37 15.67 -22.24
N THR A 834 -30.59 15.57 -23.55
CA THR A 834 -31.32 16.61 -24.31
C THR A 834 -32.82 16.62 -23.99
N ALA A 835 -33.44 17.80 -24.07
CA ALA A 835 -34.89 17.97 -23.96
C ALA A 835 -35.60 18.01 -25.34
N ARG A 836 -34.85 17.86 -26.44
CA ARG A 836 -35.38 17.91 -27.81
C ARG A 836 -36.48 16.85 -27.98
N GLU A 837 -37.68 17.29 -28.36
CA GLU A 837 -38.84 16.41 -28.63
C GLU A 837 -39.25 15.52 -27.44
N ILE A 838 -38.96 15.91 -26.20
CA ILE A 838 -39.32 15.11 -25.01
C ILE A 838 -40.84 14.87 -24.90
N GLU A 839 -41.65 15.82 -25.37
CA GLU A 839 -43.11 15.69 -25.44
C GLU A 839 -43.58 14.61 -26.43
N ARG A 840 -42.73 14.27 -27.41
CA ARG A 840 -42.94 13.20 -28.41
C ARG A 840 -42.30 11.87 -28.00
N SER A 841 -41.60 11.83 -26.87
CA SER A 841 -40.99 10.60 -26.37
C SER A 841 -42.06 9.52 -26.16
N PRO A 842 -41.81 8.25 -26.54
CA PRO A 842 -42.77 7.17 -26.33
C PRO A 842 -43.09 6.95 -24.83
N LEU A 843 -42.25 7.44 -23.93
CA LEU A 843 -42.42 7.30 -22.48
C LEU A 843 -43.33 8.39 -21.90
N ASN A 844 -43.55 9.49 -22.64
CA ASN A 844 -44.27 10.67 -22.15
C ASN A 844 -45.76 10.40 -21.87
N GLU A 845 -46.38 9.41 -22.53
CA GLU A 845 -47.76 9.01 -22.24
C GLU A 845 -47.92 8.49 -20.81
N SER A 846 -46.97 7.68 -20.35
CA SER A 846 -46.93 7.19 -18.96
C SER A 846 -46.49 8.26 -17.95
N GLY A 847 -45.86 9.32 -18.44
CA GLY A 847 -45.34 10.45 -17.68
C GLY A 847 -43.98 10.24 -17.04
N TRP A 848 -43.49 11.33 -16.46
CA TRP A 848 -42.14 11.48 -15.94
C TRP A 848 -42.17 12.00 -14.51
N TYR A 849 -41.36 11.37 -13.65
CA TYR A 849 -40.92 12.04 -12.44
C TYR A 849 -39.89 13.10 -12.83
N ILE A 850 -40.15 14.35 -12.45
CA ILE A 850 -39.24 15.48 -12.61
C ILE A 850 -38.64 15.82 -11.25
N TYR A 851 -37.32 15.96 -11.15
CA TYR A 851 -36.63 16.38 -9.93
C TYR A 851 -35.98 17.74 -10.12
N GLY A 852 -36.02 18.58 -9.10
CA GLY A 852 -35.50 19.93 -9.20
C GLY A 852 -35.86 20.84 -8.03
N ALA A 853 -35.80 22.14 -8.28
CA ALA A 853 -36.21 23.18 -7.36
C ALA A 853 -36.65 24.43 -8.15
N LYS A 854 -37.28 25.38 -7.46
CA LYS A 854 -37.62 26.68 -8.05
C LYS A 854 -36.39 27.57 -8.16
N ASP A 855 -36.30 28.29 -9.28
CA ASP A 855 -35.35 29.39 -9.46
C ASP A 855 -35.80 30.67 -8.74
N ALA A 856 -35.05 31.76 -8.92
CA ALA A 856 -35.37 33.06 -8.34
C ALA A 856 -36.71 33.65 -8.83
N GLU A 857 -37.14 33.31 -10.05
CA GLU A 857 -38.43 33.71 -10.64
C GLU A 857 -39.60 32.85 -10.11
N GLY A 858 -39.31 31.82 -9.31
CA GLY A 858 -40.31 30.92 -8.76
C GLY A 858 -40.76 29.82 -9.73
N ILE A 859 -40.03 29.59 -10.83
CA ILE A 859 -40.35 28.57 -11.83
C ILE A 859 -39.59 27.29 -11.47
N PHE A 860 -40.29 26.15 -11.51
CA PHE A 860 -39.67 24.85 -11.25
C PHE A 860 -38.71 24.46 -12.39
N VAL A 861 -37.44 24.29 -12.07
CA VAL A 861 -36.40 23.89 -13.02
C VAL A 861 -36.16 22.40 -12.91
N VAL A 862 -36.34 21.68 -14.02
CA VAL A 862 -36.16 20.23 -14.08
C VAL A 862 -34.69 19.90 -14.29
N GLN A 863 -34.05 19.41 -13.23
CA GLN A 863 -32.66 19.00 -13.18
C GLN A 863 -32.47 17.50 -13.45
N ALA A 864 -33.45 16.66 -13.10
CA ALA A 864 -33.39 15.22 -13.36
C ALA A 864 -34.74 14.63 -13.80
N LEU A 865 -34.69 13.48 -14.49
CA LEU A 865 -35.85 12.77 -15.04
C LEU A 865 -35.86 11.28 -14.67
N ALA A 866 -37.05 10.72 -14.45
CA ALA A 866 -37.25 9.27 -14.39
C ALA A 866 -38.58 8.87 -15.06
N PRO A 867 -38.61 7.85 -15.95
CA PRO A 867 -39.85 7.36 -16.51
C PRO A 867 -40.70 6.69 -15.43
N ARG A 868 -41.96 7.11 -15.26
CA ARG A 868 -42.86 6.50 -14.27
C ARG A 868 -43.07 5.01 -14.53
N SER A 869 -43.29 4.64 -15.79
CA SER A 869 -43.52 3.26 -16.23
C SER A 869 -42.36 2.31 -15.94
N LEU A 870 -41.11 2.81 -15.90
CA LEU A 870 -39.94 1.99 -15.59
C LEU A 870 -39.89 1.60 -14.12
N LEU A 871 -40.17 2.55 -13.21
CA LEU A 871 -40.00 2.35 -11.77
C LEU A 871 -41.20 1.68 -11.12
N LYS A 872 -42.37 1.71 -11.78
CA LYS A 872 -43.60 1.10 -11.28
C LYS A 872 -43.46 -0.43 -11.18
N LEU A 873 -44.06 -1.04 -10.16
CA LEU A 873 -44.14 -2.50 -10.00
C LEU A 873 -45.17 -3.15 -10.95
N GLU A 874 -45.09 -2.80 -12.24
CA GLU A 874 -45.90 -3.37 -13.32
C GLU A 874 -44.96 -3.77 -14.47
N PRO A 875 -44.57 -5.06 -14.57
CA PRO A 875 -43.64 -5.50 -15.59
C PRO A 875 -44.35 -5.64 -16.94
N ASP A 876 -43.66 -5.35 -18.03
CA ASP A 876 -44.11 -5.59 -19.40
C ASP A 876 -44.36 -7.09 -19.64
N ARG A 877 -43.57 -7.94 -18.96
CA ARG A 877 -43.61 -9.39 -19.09
C ARG A 877 -43.15 -10.08 -17.82
N VAL A 878 -43.81 -11.19 -17.47
CA VAL A 878 -43.32 -12.15 -16.47
C VAL A 878 -42.82 -13.40 -17.17
N ILE A 879 -41.61 -13.85 -16.82
CA ILE A 879 -40.99 -15.07 -17.37
C ILE A 879 -40.80 -16.09 -16.25
N PHE A 880 -41.38 -17.26 -16.44
CA PHE A 880 -41.28 -18.37 -15.48
C PHE A 880 -40.14 -19.32 -15.82
N GLY A 881 -39.51 -19.86 -14.78
CA GLY A 881 -38.49 -20.90 -14.86
C GLY A 881 -37.07 -20.36 -15.03
N VAL A 882 -36.12 -21.00 -14.34
CA VAL A 882 -34.72 -20.57 -14.27
C VAL A 882 -34.05 -20.49 -15.64
N LYS A 883 -34.29 -21.47 -16.53
CA LYS A 883 -33.66 -21.52 -17.86
C LYS A 883 -34.13 -20.38 -18.77
N SER A 884 -35.42 -20.09 -18.76
CA SER A 884 -36.03 -19.03 -19.57
C SER A 884 -35.60 -17.66 -19.04
N GLY A 885 -35.60 -17.47 -17.72
CA GLY A 885 -35.13 -16.23 -17.11
C GLY A 885 -33.66 -15.94 -17.40
N TYR A 886 -32.78 -16.94 -17.29
CA TYR A 886 -31.37 -16.75 -17.63
C TYR A 886 -31.14 -16.48 -19.12
N ARG A 887 -31.92 -17.12 -20.02
CA ARG A 887 -31.88 -16.83 -21.46
C ARG A 887 -32.20 -15.36 -21.73
N TYR A 888 -33.19 -14.81 -21.02
CA TYR A 888 -33.54 -13.40 -21.14
C TYR A 888 -32.38 -12.49 -20.74
N ILE A 889 -31.80 -12.69 -19.55
CA ILE A 889 -30.66 -11.90 -19.05
C ILE A 889 -29.49 -11.93 -20.03
N ARG A 890 -29.05 -13.13 -20.43
CA ARG A 890 -27.84 -13.30 -21.24
C ARG A 890 -28.01 -12.77 -22.66
N LYS A 891 -29.20 -12.93 -23.27
CA LYS A 891 -29.42 -12.66 -24.70
C LYS A 891 -30.42 -11.54 -24.95
N GLU A 892 -31.68 -11.75 -24.56
CA GLU A 892 -32.79 -10.89 -24.98
C GLU A 892 -32.69 -9.46 -24.42
N ALA A 893 -32.19 -9.30 -23.19
CA ALA A 893 -32.08 -7.99 -22.53
C ALA A 893 -31.19 -6.99 -23.32
N TRP A 894 -30.25 -7.49 -24.13
CA TRP A 894 -29.31 -6.70 -24.92
C TRP A 894 -29.49 -6.90 -26.44
N ALA A 895 -30.54 -7.59 -26.87
CA ALA A 895 -30.80 -7.85 -28.29
C ALA A 895 -31.31 -6.59 -29.01
N ASP A 896 -30.95 -6.46 -30.30
CA ASP A 896 -31.40 -5.39 -31.19
C ASP A 896 -31.28 -3.97 -30.60
N ILE A 897 -30.20 -3.70 -29.85
CA ILE A 897 -30.07 -2.52 -28.99
C ILE A 897 -30.29 -1.19 -29.73
N ASP A 898 -29.88 -1.10 -31.00
CA ASP A 898 -30.11 0.08 -31.85
C ASP A 898 -31.61 0.37 -32.06
N ARG A 899 -32.43 -0.67 -32.22
CA ARG A 899 -33.90 -0.55 -32.36
C ARG A 899 -34.60 -0.23 -31.04
N GLN A 900 -33.88 -0.36 -29.92
CA GLN A 900 -34.39 -0.10 -28.58
C GLN A 900 -34.10 1.34 -28.11
N LYS A 901 -33.36 2.14 -28.89
CA LYS A 901 -33.09 3.55 -28.56
C LYS A 901 -34.39 4.32 -28.27
N GLY A 902 -34.36 5.12 -27.19
CA GLY A 902 -35.51 5.88 -26.68
C GLY A 902 -36.55 5.05 -25.92
N LYS A 903 -36.36 3.74 -25.78
CA LYS A 903 -37.30 2.82 -25.11
C LYS A 903 -36.75 2.31 -23.78
N ILE A 904 -37.67 1.80 -22.97
CA ILE A 904 -37.40 1.08 -21.72
C ILE A 904 -37.85 -0.38 -21.82
N GLY A 905 -37.47 -1.19 -20.83
CA GLY A 905 -38.07 -2.50 -20.60
C GLY A 905 -38.09 -2.86 -19.12
N SER A 906 -39.13 -3.55 -18.69
CA SER A 906 -39.38 -3.98 -17.31
C SER A 906 -39.85 -5.44 -17.32
N VAL A 907 -39.01 -6.38 -16.88
CA VAL A 907 -39.33 -7.82 -16.96
C VAL A 907 -39.09 -8.49 -15.62
N LEU A 908 -40.11 -9.16 -15.10
CA LEU A 908 -40.02 -9.97 -13.88
C LEU A 908 -39.71 -11.42 -14.21
N LEU A 909 -38.66 -11.97 -13.61
CA LEU A 909 -38.23 -13.35 -13.74
C LEU A 909 -38.57 -14.08 -12.44
N ASN A 910 -39.45 -15.08 -12.54
CA ASN A 910 -39.84 -15.91 -11.42
C ASN A 910 -39.30 -17.35 -11.63
N PRO A 911 -38.45 -17.88 -10.73
CA PRO A 911 -37.90 -19.21 -10.89
C PRO A 911 -38.93 -20.33 -10.68
N ARG A 912 -40.08 -20.04 -10.08
CA ARG A 912 -41.13 -21.02 -9.74
C ARG A 912 -42.09 -21.20 -10.90
N GLU A 913 -42.29 -22.43 -11.35
CA GLU A 913 -43.25 -22.77 -12.42
C GLU A 913 -44.63 -23.03 -11.80
N GLY A 914 -45.70 -22.52 -12.43
CA GLY A 914 -47.09 -22.74 -12.01
C GLY A 914 -47.73 -21.63 -11.16
N GLU A 915 -46.97 -20.61 -10.75
CA GLU A 915 -47.53 -19.38 -10.15
C GLU A 915 -48.18 -18.49 -11.22
N SER A 916 -49.21 -17.74 -10.85
CA SER A 916 -49.82 -16.76 -11.74
C SER A 916 -48.95 -15.49 -11.84
N VAL A 917 -49.13 -14.74 -12.94
CA VAL A 917 -48.48 -13.43 -13.14
C VAL A 917 -48.79 -12.48 -11.99
N ARG A 918 -50.04 -12.46 -11.51
CA ARG A 918 -50.47 -11.57 -10.43
C ARG A 918 -49.84 -11.95 -9.09
N GLU A 919 -49.80 -13.23 -8.73
CA GLU A 919 -49.12 -13.69 -7.51
C GLU A 919 -47.63 -13.34 -7.52
N SER A 920 -46.98 -13.37 -8.69
CA SER A 920 -45.56 -12.99 -8.84
C SER A 920 -45.31 -11.50 -8.63
N ILE A 921 -46.27 -10.65 -8.99
CA ILE A 921 -46.17 -9.20 -8.79
C ILE A 921 -46.52 -8.86 -7.34
N ASP A 922 -47.60 -9.44 -6.81
CA ASP A 922 -48.09 -9.22 -5.43
C ASP A 922 -47.12 -9.78 -4.37
N SER A 923 -46.12 -10.59 -4.76
CA SER A 923 -45.03 -11.00 -3.89
C SER A 923 -44.13 -9.83 -3.49
N TRP A 924 -44.10 -8.73 -4.27
CA TRP A 924 -43.33 -7.51 -3.99
C TRP A 924 -44.20 -6.50 -3.25
N ARG A 925 -43.82 -6.22 -2.01
CA ARG A 925 -44.58 -5.44 -1.03
C ARG A 925 -43.81 -4.20 -0.62
N GLU A 926 -44.54 -3.20 -0.16
CA GLU A 926 -43.96 -1.99 0.43
C GLU A 926 -42.99 -2.34 1.57
N GLY A 927 -41.80 -1.75 1.54
CA GLY A 927 -40.71 -2.03 2.48
C GLY A 927 -39.77 -3.17 2.05
N ASP A 928 -40.11 -3.92 1.00
CA ASP A 928 -39.21 -4.95 0.47
C ASP A 928 -37.90 -4.33 -0.03
N ARG A 929 -36.81 -5.05 0.24
CA ARG A 929 -35.45 -4.68 -0.15
C ARG A 929 -34.91 -5.67 -1.16
N ALA A 930 -34.19 -5.17 -2.14
CA ALA A 930 -33.57 -5.98 -3.17
C ALA A 930 -32.17 -5.48 -3.52
N LEU A 931 -31.28 -6.42 -3.87
CA LEU A 931 -29.95 -6.11 -4.35
C LEU A 931 -30.03 -5.67 -5.81
N VAL A 932 -29.48 -4.51 -6.15
CA VAL A 932 -29.34 -4.07 -7.54
C VAL A 932 -27.97 -4.50 -8.05
N VAL A 933 -27.94 -5.11 -9.23
CA VAL A 933 -26.73 -5.35 -10.01
C VAL A 933 -26.83 -4.49 -11.28
N HIS A 934 -26.08 -3.40 -11.29
CA HIS A 934 -26.10 -2.40 -12.34
C HIS A 934 -25.03 -2.68 -13.39
N THR A 935 -25.41 -2.61 -14.67
CA THR A 935 -24.46 -2.60 -15.78
C THR A 935 -24.87 -1.61 -16.86
N TYR A 936 -23.89 -0.96 -17.48
CA TYR A 936 -24.15 -0.09 -18.64
C TYR A 936 -23.25 -0.41 -19.83
N GLY A 937 -23.70 0.02 -21.01
CA GLY A 937 -22.97 -0.01 -22.27
C GLY A 937 -22.42 1.34 -22.72
N GLY A 938 -21.90 1.39 -23.95
CA GLY A 938 -21.14 2.51 -24.48
C GLY A 938 -21.97 3.51 -25.27
N ILE A 939 -21.35 4.66 -25.55
CA ILE A 939 -21.88 5.74 -26.39
C ILE A 939 -21.29 5.61 -27.80
N GLY A 940 -22.11 5.20 -28.76
CA GLY A 940 -21.79 5.13 -30.19
C GLY A 940 -22.34 6.30 -31.00
N GLY A 941 -22.40 6.15 -32.33
CA GLY A 941 -22.90 7.18 -33.25
C GLY A 941 -21.79 8.11 -33.78
N GLU A 942 -22.20 9.27 -34.31
CA GLU A 942 -21.28 10.32 -34.79
C GLU A 942 -20.49 10.94 -33.64
N LYS A 943 -21.10 11.04 -32.45
CA LYS A 943 -20.52 11.56 -31.21
C LYS A 943 -20.08 10.45 -30.25
N ARG A 944 -19.52 9.37 -30.79
CA ARG A 944 -19.07 8.22 -30.00
C ARG A 944 -17.96 8.61 -29.01
N GLU A 945 -17.93 7.92 -27.87
CA GLU A 945 -16.86 8.11 -26.88
C GLU A 945 -15.55 7.42 -27.33
N PRO A 946 -14.37 7.92 -26.92
CA PRO A 946 -13.08 7.32 -27.29
C PRO A 946 -12.95 5.84 -26.91
N ALA A 947 -13.52 5.45 -25.76
CA ALA A 947 -13.52 4.06 -25.28
C ALA A 947 -14.32 3.11 -26.20
N ALA A 948 -15.22 3.63 -27.03
CA ALA A 948 -16.01 2.89 -28.01
C ALA A 948 -15.39 2.95 -29.43
N SER A 949 -14.13 3.37 -29.57
CA SER A 949 -13.41 3.39 -30.86
C SER A 949 -13.08 2.01 -31.41
N THR A 950 -13.10 0.98 -30.56
CA THR A 950 -12.92 -0.42 -30.95
C THR A 950 -14.27 -1.16 -30.88
N PRO A 951 -14.44 -2.31 -31.58
CA PRO A 951 -15.66 -3.11 -31.48
C PRO A 951 -15.87 -3.74 -30.08
N ILE A 952 -14.92 -3.58 -29.16
CA ILE A 952 -14.97 -4.14 -27.81
C ILE A 952 -15.23 -3.00 -26.82
N PHE A 953 -16.37 -3.06 -26.14
CA PHE A 953 -16.70 -2.16 -25.04
C PHE A 953 -16.94 -2.98 -23.78
N PHE A 954 -16.17 -2.74 -22.71
CA PHE A 954 -16.23 -3.54 -21.49
C PHE A 954 -17.46 -3.24 -20.63
N GLY A 955 -17.94 -2.00 -20.63
CA GLY A 955 -19.01 -1.56 -19.75
C GLY A 955 -18.54 -1.22 -18.34
N HIS A 956 -19.52 -1.03 -17.47
CA HIS A 956 -19.33 -0.76 -16.04
C HIS A 956 -20.20 -1.69 -15.20
N PHE A 957 -19.77 -1.89 -13.95
CA PHE A 957 -20.46 -2.74 -12.97
C PHE A 957 -20.54 -2.01 -11.64
N ALA A 958 -21.72 -2.01 -11.03
CA ALA A 958 -21.90 -1.56 -9.65
C ALA A 958 -23.00 -2.37 -8.95
N TYR A 959 -22.98 -2.35 -7.62
CA TYR A 959 -24.10 -2.81 -6.82
C TYR A 959 -24.97 -1.63 -6.38
N GLY A 960 -26.18 -1.93 -5.94
CA GLY A 960 -27.10 -0.95 -5.37
C GLY A 960 -28.14 -1.58 -4.45
N LEU A 961 -29.00 -0.74 -3.91
CA LEU A 961 -30.15 -1.09 -3.10
C LEU A 961 -31.40 -0.56 -3.81
N ALA A 962 -32.36 -1.44 -4.05
CA ALA A 962 -33.72 -1.06 -4.41
C ALA A 962 -34.64 -1.32 -3.24
N THR A 963 -35.49 -0.35 -2.92
CA THR A 963 -36.54 -0.48 -1.92
C THR A 963 -37.89 -0.26 -2.59
N VAL A 964 -38.87 -1.12 -2.31
CA VAL A 964 -40.25 -0.91 -2.76
C VAL A 964 -40.90 0.13 -1.86
N VAL A 965 -41.27 1.27 -2.43
CA VAL A 965 -41.91 2.38 -1.72
C VAL A 965 -43.26 2.71 -2.35
N ARG A 966 -44.18 3.24 -1.56
CA ARG A 966 -45.42 3.82 -2.07
C ARG A 966 -45.21 5.26 -2.45
N ASP A 967 -45.39 5.59 -3.72
CA ASP A 967 -45.32 6.97 -4.20
C ASP A 967 -46.51 7.78 -3.66
N PRO A 968 -46.29 8.84 -2.87
CA PRO A 968 -47.38 9.68 -2.35
C PRO A 968 -48.17 10.42 -3.44
N LEU A 969 -47.56 10.72 -4.60
CA LEU A 969 -48.19 11.45 -5.71
C LEU A 969 -49.16 10.56 -6.49
N ALA A 970 -48.73 9.36 -6.89
CA ALA A 970 -49.57 8.42 -7.63
C ALA A 970 -50.39 7.45 -6.75
N ASP A 971 -49.97 7.22 -5.50
CA ASP A 971 -50.42 6.09 -4.65
C ASP A 971 -50.29 4.74 -5.35
N GLU A 972 -49.06 4.46 -5.75
CA GLU A 972 -48.63 3.24 -6.45
C GLU A 972 -47.28 2.78 -5.89
N LEU A 973 -47.02 1.48 -5.94
CA LEU A 973 -45.71 0.95 -5.55
C LEU A 973 -44.70 1.18 -6.68
N ARG A 974 -43.52 1.68 -6.31
CA ARG A 974 -42.38 1.86 -7.21
C ARG A 974 -41.06 1.47 -6.54
N PHE A 975 -40.04 1.25 -7.36
CA PHE A 975 -38.67 1.13 -6.88
C PHE A 975 -38.07 2.51 -6.56
N GLU A 976 -37.49 2.63 -5.37
CA GLU A 976 -36.54 3.67 -4.99
C GLU A 976 -35.13 3.05 -5.06
N ILE A 977 -34.24 3.62 -5.89
CA ILE A 977 -32.96 2.99 -6.22
C ILE A 977 -31.79 3.88 -5.80
N HIS A 978 -30.87 3.29 -5.02
CA HIS A 978 -29.58 3.85 -4.65
C HIS A 978 -28.45 3.00 -5.24
N TYR A 979 -27.50 3.64 -5.90
CA TYR A 979 -26.35 3.01 -6.51
C TYR A 979 -25.11 3.24 -5.64
N TYR A 980 -24.34 2.17 -5.40
CA TYR A 980 -23.09 2.21 -4.66
C TYR A 980 -21.94 2.13 -5.68
N GLN A 981 -21.56 3.30 -6.17
CA GLN A 981 -20.65 3.43 -7.31
C GLN A 981 -19.19 3.36 -6.87
N VAL A 982 -18.59 2.18 -7.08
CA VAL A 982 -17.13 1.99 -7.06
C VAL A 982 -16.57 2.50 -8.39
N TYR A 983 -16.41 3.81 -8.49
CA TYR A 983 -16.10 4.51 -9.74
C TYR A 983 -14.77 5.26 -9.62
N THR A 984 -13.92 5.15 -10.62
CA THR A 984 -12.63 5.87 -10.62
C THR A 984 -12.83 7.36 -10.88
N HIS A 985 -11.81 8.16 -10.55
CA HIS A 985 -11.79 9.58 -10.89
C HIS A 985 -12.03 9.77 -12.39
N ASN A 986 -12.84 10.77 -12.74
CA ASN A 986 -13.37 10.99 -14.09
C ASN A 986 -13.47 12.49 -14.38
N THR A 987 -13.75 12.82 -15.64
CA THR A 987 -13.89 14.20 -16.11
C THR A 987 -15.28 14.79 -15.79
N ASP A 988 -16.30 13.96 -15.56
CA ASP A 988 -17.71 14.39 -15.44
C ASP A 988 -18.11 14.85 -14.03
N GLY A 989 -17.27 14.60 -13.02
CA GLY A 989 -17.59 14.94 -11.62
C GLY A 989 -18.50 13.92 -10.93
N LEU A 990 -18.50 12.67 -11.41
CA LEU A 990 -19.16 11.57 -10.69
C LEU A 990 -18.29 11.14 -9.51
N ILE A 991 -18.80 11.26 -8.29
CA ILE A 991 -18.07 10.91 -7.08
C ILE A 991 -18.40 9.46 -6.67
N ALA A 992 -17.37 8.65 -6.41
CA ALA A 992 -17.54 7.32 -5.83
C ALA A 992 -18.29 7.39 -4.48
N GLY A 993 -19.34 6.60 -4.33
CA GLY A 993 -20.17 6.63 -3.13
C GLY A 993 -21.58 6.17 -3.39
N THR A 994 -22.49 6.58 -2.51
CA THR A 994 -23.93 6.29 -2.63
C THR A 994 -24.59 7.41 -3.44
N LEU A 995 -25.29 7.06 -4.52
CA LEU A 995 -25.99 8.01 -5.38
C LEU A 995 -27.44 7.56 -5.60
N HIS A 996 -28.39 8.47 -5.40
CA HIS A 996 -29.78 8.23 -5.73
C HIS A 996 -29.99 8.24 -7.25
N TRP A 997 -31.06 7.62 -7.75
CA TRP A 997 -31.45 7.66 -9.17
C TRP A 997 -31.36 9.06 -9.77
N SER A 998 -31.88 10.08 -9.06
CA SER A 998 -31.90 11.47 -9.53
C SER A 998 -30.51 12.00 -9.88
N ARG A 999 -29.44 11.50 -9.24
CA ARG A 999 -28.06 11.93 -9.47
C ARG A 999 -27.34 11.04 -10.48
N TYR A 1000 -27.43 9.72 -10.32
CA TYR A 1000 -26.64 8.78 -11.13
C TYR A 1000 -27.24 8.53 -12.52
N MET A 1001 -28.55 8.30 -12.59
CA MET A 1001 -29.25 7.96 -13.82
C MET A 1001 -29.97 9.17 -14.41
N GLY A 1002 -30.78 9.84 -13.59
CA GLY A 1002 -31.75 10.81 -14.04
C GLY A 1002 -31.21 12.22 -14.26
N ASP A 1003 -30.08 12.59 -13.68
CA ASP A 1003 -29.52 13.94 -13.78
C ASP A 1003 -29.29 14.30 -15.25
N ARG A 1004 -29.82 15.43 -15.68
CA ARG A 1004 -29.79 15.80 -17.09
C ARG A 1004 -28.39 16.21 -17.58
N GLN A 1005 -27.53 16.68 -16.68
CA GLN A 1005 -26.18 17.13 -17.01
C GLN A 1005 -25.12 16.11 -16.59
N PHE A 1006 -25.30 15.44 -15.45
CA PHE A 1006 -24.29 14.57 -14.83
C PHE A 1006 -24.68 13.08 -14.84
N GLY A 1007 -25.89 12.74 -15.27
CA GLY A 1007 -26.44 11.38 -15.23
C GLY A 1007 -26.31 10.63 -16.55
N TRP A 1008 -26.56 9.32 -16.51
CA TRP A 1008 -26.26 8.42 -17.63
C TRP A 1008 -27.44 8.01 -18.51
N SER A 1009 -28.69 8.21 -18.07
CA SER A 1009 -29.87 7.62 -18.74
C SER A 1009 -30.12 8.12 -20.16
N GLY A 1010 -29.70 9.36 -20.48
CA GLY A 1010 -29.87 9.95 -21.81
C GLY A 1010 -28.84 9.49 -22.84
N VAL A 1011 -27.66 9.05 -22.39
CA VAL A 1011 -26.52 8.76 -23.27
C VAL A 1011 -26.09 7.31 -23.28
N ARG A 1012 -26.38 6.52 -22.25
CA ARG A 1012 -25.94 5.12 -22.16
C ARG A 1012 -27.12 4.14 -22.12
N PRO A 1013 -26.99 2.95 -22.73
CA PRO A 1013 -27.90 1.86 -22.44
C PRO A 1013 -27.55 1.19 -21.10
N VAL A 1014 -28.55 0.95 -20.24
CA VAL A 1014 -28.37 0.43 -18.89
C VAL A 1014 -29.26 -0.79 -18.64
N CYS A 1015 -28.73 -1.79 -17.92
CA CYS A 1015 -29.47 -2.92 -17.37
C CYS A 1015 -29.27 -2.97 -15.85
N ASP A 1016 -30.35 -2.72 -15.12
CA ASP A 1016 -30.42 -2.90 -13.67
C ASP A 1016 -31.15 -4.21 -13.37
N ILE A 1017 -30.45 -5.15 -12.74
CA ILE A 1017 -31.00 -6.43 -12.29
C ILE A 1017 -31.29 -6.34 -10.79
N ILE A 1018 -32.56 -6.29 -10.42
CA ILE A 1018 -33.06 -6.14 -9.05
C ILE A 1018 -33.41 -7.52 -8.49
N ILE A 1019 -32.63 -8.01 -7.54
CA ILE A 1019 -32.71 -9.37 -7.00
C ILE A 1019 -33.34 -9.34 -5.62
N LYS A 1020 -34.54 -9.92 -5.49
CA LYS A 1020 -35.18 -10.19 -4.20
C LYS A 1020 -34.89 -11.62 -3.77
N PHE A 1021 -34.18 -11.76 -2.66
CA PHE A 1021 -33.85 -13.06 -2.08
C PHE A 1021 -33.77 -12.95 -0.57
N GLU A 1022 -34.88 -13.26 0.11
CA GLU A 1022 -35.05 -13.03 1.55
C GLU A 1022 -33.84 -13.45 2.42
N PRO A 1023 -33.20 -14.63 2.21
CA PRO A 1023 -32.04 -15.01 3.01
C PRO A 1023 -30.82 -14.07 2.90
N PHE A 1024 -30.75 -13.24 1.87
CA PHE A 1024 -29.69 -12.26 1.65
C PHE A 1024 -30.17 -10.81 1.84
N THR A 1025 -31.37 -10.48 1.36
CA THR A 1025 -31.91 -9.12 1.35
C THR A 1025 -32.65 -8.75 2.62
N GLY A 1026 -33.12 -9.74 3.38
CA GLY A 1026 -33.83 -9.58 4.65
C GLY A 1026 -32.92 -9.36 5.85
N PHE A 1027 -33.51 -9.55 7.03
CA PHE A 1027 -32.84 -9.44 8.33
C PHE A 1027 -32.96 -10.75 9.11
N PHE A 1028 -31.92 -11.06 9.88
CA PHE A 1028 -31.90 -12.07 10.92
C PHE A 1028 -32.01 -11.38 12.28
N GLU A 1029 -32.94 -11.82 13.12
CA GLU A 1029 -33.23 -11.20 14.41
C GLU A 1029 -32.64 -12.07 15.53
N PHE A 1030 -31.50 -11.68 16.11
CA PHE A 1030 -30.95 -12.36 17.28
C PHE A 1030 -31.40 -11.63 18.56
N GLU A 1031 -31.43 -12.33 19.70
CA GLU A 1031 -31.92 -11.77 20.98
C GLU A 1031 -31.30 -10.42 21.37
N THR A 1032 -30.04 -10.19 20.99
CA THR A 1032 -29.28 -8.98 21.36
C THR A 1032 -28.91 -8.07 20.20
N PHE A 1033 -29.10 -8.51 18.94
CA PHE A 1033 -28.76 -7.70 17.76
C PHE A 1033 -29.46 -8.17 16.47
N ARG A 1034 -29.62 -7.25 15.53
CA ARG A 1034 -30.17 -7.51 14.19
C ARG A 1034 -29.05 -7.54 13.16
N SER A 1035 -29.06 -8.51 12.23
CA SER A 1035 -28.04 -8.63 11.19
C SER A 1035 -28.65 -8.77 9.79
N SER A 1036 -28.00 -8.21 8.78
CA SER A 1036 -28.40 -8.37 7.37
C SER A 1036 -27.16 -8.53 6.49
N PRO A 1037 -27.07 -9.60 5.68
CA PRO A 1037 -25.98 -9.78 4.71
C PRO A 1037 -25.87 -8.60 3.75
N LEU A 1038 -27.02 -8.10 3.27
CA LEU A 1038 -27.08 -6.93 2.41
C LEU A 1038 -26.50 -5.69 3.12
N ASN A 1039 -26.88 -5.40 4.36
CA ASN A 1039 -26.30 -4.24 5.08
C ASN A 1039 -24.78 -4.37 5.28
N SER A 1040 -24.31 -5.58 5.60
CA SER A 1040 -22.88 -5.83 5.70
C SER A 1040 -22.17 -5.57 4.38
N MET A 1041 -22.74 -6.01 3.26
CA MET A 1041 -22.23 -5.73 1.91
C MET A 1041 -22.23 -4.24 1.59
N LEU A 1042 -23.31 -3.50 1.92
CA LEU A 1042 -23.39 -2.07 1.68
C LEU A 1042 -22.34 -1.30 2.48
N ALA A 1043 -22.13 -1.64 3.76
CA ALA A 1043 -21.06 -1.04 4.58
C ALA A 1043 -19.66 -1.30 3.99
N GLN A 1044 -19.44 -2.47 3.38
CA GLN A 1044 -18.20 -2.76 2.66
C GLN A 1044 -18.02 -1.93 1.39
N LEU A 1045 -19.11 -1.69 0.65
CA LEU A 1045 -19.10 -0.80 -0.51
C LEU A 1045 -18.86 0.67 -0.09
N GLU A 1046 -19.43 1.14 1.02
CA GLU A 1046 -19.16 2.46 1.57
C GLU A 1046 -17.68 2.62 1.95
N ALA A 1047 -17.11 1.61 2.62
CA ALA A 1047 -15.68 1.59 2.92
C ALA A 1047 -14.81 1.63 1.64
N MET A 1048 -15.15 0.82 0.64
CA MET A 1048 -14.45 0.79 -0.66
C MET A 1048 -14.54 2.15 -1.38
N THR A 1049 -15.74 2.72 -1.48
CA THR A 1049 -15.96 3.98 -2.18
C THR A 1049 -15.25 5.15 -1.50
N ALA A 1050 -15.18 5.18 -0.16
CA ALA A 1050 -14.39 6.15 0.58
C ALA A 1050 -12.90 6.10 0.20
N ARG A 1051 -12.33 4.89 0.05
CA ARG A 1051 -10.94 4.73 -0.40
C ARG A 1051 -10.76 5.16 -1.86
N TYR A 1052 -11.71 4.84 -2.72
CA TYR A 1052 -11.70 5.26 -4.13
C TYR A 1052 -11.69 6.77 -4.29
N ARG A 1053 -12.44 7.52 -3.45
CA ARG A 1053 -12.48 9.00 -3.48
C ARG A 1053 -11.12 9.66 -3.23
N ILE A 1054 -10.19 8.98 -2.57
CA ILE A 1054 -8.87 9.54 -2.20
C ILE A 1054 -7.69 8.72 -2.72
N GLY A 1055 -7.93 7.75 -3.61
CA GLY A 1055 -6.86 6.86 -4.09
C GLY A 1055 -6.22 6.01 -3.00
N ASP A 1056 -6.95 5.66 -1.95
CA ASP A 1056 -6.39 5.05 -0.74
C ASP A 1056 -5.21 5.87 -0.14
N GLY A 1057 -5.33 7.18 -0.22
CA GLY A 1057 -4.32 8.14 0.22
C GLY A 1057 -3.37 8.62 -0.88
N THR A 1058 -3.43 8.08 -2.10
CA THR A 1058 -2.57 8.52 -3.22
C THR A 1058 -3.17 9.63 -4.08
N GLY A 1059 -4.34 10.15 -3.70
CA GLY A 1059 -5.04 11.23 -4.42
C GLY A 1059 -5.79 10.81 -5.69
N GLY A 1060 -5.64 9.57 -6.18
CA GLY A 1060 -6.26 9.13 -7.43
C GLY A 1060 -6.44 7.62 -7.54
N THR A 1061 -7.45 7.17 -8.30
CA THR A 1061 -7.70 5.75 -8.59
C THR A 1061 -7.96 5.58 -10.08
N TYR A 1062 -7.41 4.52 -10.67
CA TYR A 1062 -7.41 4.27 -12.11
C TYR A 1062 -7.82 2.82 -12.41
N VAL A 1063 -8.45 2.61 -13.57
CA VAL A 1063 -8.86 1.28 -14.02
C VAL A 1063 -7.63 0.48 -14.46
N GLY A 1064 -7.46 -0.73 -13.92
CA GLY A 1064 -6.38 -1.66 -14.32
C GLY A 1064 -6.88 -3.11 -14.47
N ALA A 1065 -5.99 -4.00 -14.95
CA ALA A 1065 -6.36 -5.39 -15.23
C ALA A 1065 -6.68 -6.24 -13.97
N ALA A 1066 -6.26 -5.80 -12.78
CA ALA A 1066 -6.49 -6.50 -11.51
C ALA A 1066 -7.36 -5.71 -10.50
N ASN A 1067 -7.64 -4.43 -10.81
CA ASN A 1067 -8.45 -3.53 -10.00
C ASN A 1067 -9.41 -2.82 -10.96
N ASN A 1068 -10.65 -3.30 -11.01
CA ASN A 1068 -11.72 -2.69 -11.78
C ASN A 1068 -13.02 -2.74 -10.95
N CYS A 1069 -13.98 -1.91 -11.34
CA CYS A 1069 -15.26 -1.76 -10.65
C CYS A 1069 -15.98 -3.09 -10.40
N SER A 1070 -15.89 -4.05 -11.33
CA SER A 1070 -16.50 -5.37 -11.20
C SER A 1070 -15.80 -6.23 -10.14
N GLN A 1071 -14.47 -6.36 -10.17
CA GLN A 1071 -13.73 -7.15 -9.19
C GLN A 1071 -13.85 -6.60 -7.77
N ASP A 1072 -13.74 -5.28 -7.62
CA ASP A 1072 -13.76 -4.63 -6.32
C ASP A 1072 -15.16 -4.62 -5.72
N SER A 1073 -16.20 -4.33 -6.52
CA SER A 1073 -17.59 -4.45 -6.05
C SER A 1073 -17.92 -5.87 -5.61
N ASN A 1074 -17.48 -6.89 -6.36
CA ASN A 1074 -17.68 -8.29 -5.98
C ASN A 1074 -16.92 -8.68 -4.71
N GLN A 1075 -15.85 -7.99 -4.34
CA GLN A 1075 -15.17 -8.21 -3.08
C GLN A 1075 -16.08 -7.94 -1.87
N ALA A 1076 -16.94 -6.91 -1.94
CA ALA A 1076 -17.90 -6.60 -0.90
C ALA A 1076 -18.96 -7.73 -0.72
N LEU A 1077 -19.43 -8.32 -1.83
CA LEU A 1077 -20.34 -9.46 -1.80
C LEU A 1077 -19.71 -10.65 -1.05
N PHE A 1078 -18.48 -11.03 -1.39
CA PHE A 1078 -17.81 -12.14 -0.70
C PHE A 1078 -17.49 -11.85 0.77
N ALA A 1079 -17.05 -10.63 1.08
CA ALA A 1079 -16.76 -10.21 2.45
C ALA A 1079 -18.01 -10.29 3.34
N SER A 1080 -19.16 -9.80 2.87
CA SER A 1080 -20.42 -9.84 3.64
C SER A 1080 -20.82 -11.27 4.06
N ILE A 1081 -20.72 -12.22 3.12
CA ILE A 1081 -21.06 -13.62 3.36
C ILE A 1081 -20.00 -14.33 4.21
N GLY A 1082 -18.73 -13.87 4.16
CA GLY A 1082 -17.65 -14.32 5.03
C GLY A 1082 -17.83 -13.88 6.48
N ASN A 1083 -18.18 -12.62 6.70
CA ASN A 1083 -18.34 -12.00 8.01
C ASN A 1083 -19.51 -12.61 8.79
N LEU A 1084 -20.65 -12.83 8.12
CA LEU A 1084 -21.78 -13.50 8.76
C LEU A 1084 -21.41 -14.91 9.22
N GLN A 1085 -20.66 -15.67 8.41
CA GLN A 1085 -20.24 -17.00 8.83
C GLN A 1085 -19.33 -16.94 10.06
N ARG A 1086 -18.40 -15.99 10.13
CA ARG A 1086 -17.54 -15.84 11.31
C ARG A 1086 -18.34 -15.44 12.55
N ALA A 1087 -19.24 -14.47 12.42
CA ALA A 1087 -20.15 -14.10 13.50
C ALA A 1087 -20.99 -15.29 13.99
N ILE A 1088 -21.35 -16.21 13.10
CA ILE A 1088 -22.09 -17.42 13.44
C ILE A 1088 -21.21 -18.52 14.04
N ASP A 1089 -20.03 -18.77 13.47
CA ASP A 1089 -19.07 -19.75 13.98
C ASP A 1089 -18.58 -19.38 15.40
N GLU A 1090 -18.43 -18.08 15.67
CA GLU A 1090 -18.11 -17.53 17.00
C GLU A 1090 -19.24 -17.71 18.03
N ASN A 1091 -20.50 -17.83 17.57
CA ASN A 1091 -21.70 -17.97 18.41
C ASN A 1091 -22.40 -19.34 18.26
N LYS A 1092 -21.67 -20.37 17.82
CA LYS A 1092 -22.24 -21.66 17.40
C LYS A 1092 -23.14 -22.34 18.45
N ALA A 1093 -22.74 -22.32 19.73
CA ALA A 1093 -23.50 -22.94 20.81
C ALA A 1093 -24.84 -22.23 21.09
N PHE A 1094 -24.86 -20.89 20.99
CA PHE A 1094 -26.07 -20.08 21.06
C PHE A 1094 -26.98 -20.37 19.87
N LEU A 1095 -26.42 -20.41 18.65
CA LEU A 1095 -27.20 -20.61 17.43
C LEU A 1095 -27.84 -22.00 17.33
N GLU A 1096 -27.18 -23.06 17.80
CA GLU A 1096 -27.79 -24.39 17.87
C GLU A 1096 -29.00 -24.45 18.82
N THR A 1097 -29.07 -23.56 19.80
CA THR A 1097 -30.21 -23.42 20.71
C THR A 1097 -31.27 -22.53 20.07
N TRP A 1098 -30.88 -21.37 19.56
CA TRP A 1098 -31.77 -20.42 18.92
C TRP A 1098 -32.43 -20.96 17.64
N PHE A 1099 -31.74 -21.76 16.82
CA PHE A 1099 -32.32 -22.43 15.65
C PHE A 1099 -33.39 -23.46 16.02
N ARG A 1100 -33.33 -24.07 17.22
CA ARG A 1100 -34.43 -24.94 17.71
C ARG A 1100 -35.68 -24.15 18.03
N GLU A 1101 -35.51 -22.90 18.47
CA GLU A 1101 -36.59 -21.98 18.81
C GLU A 1101 -37.12 -21.22 17.57
N HIS A 1102 -36.28 -21.01 16.56
CA HIS A 1102 -36.57 -20.24 15.33
C HIS A 1102 -36.28 -21.07 14.05
N PRO A 1103 -37.09 -22.10 13.75
CA PRO A 1103 -36.83 -23.02 12.63
C PRO A 1103 -36.90 -22.35 11.25
N GLU A 1104 -37.62 -21.23 11.13
CA GLU A 1104 -37.69 -20.49 9.87
C GLU A 1104 -36.37 -19.79 9.54
N GLU A 1105 -35.74 -19.17 10.53
CA GLU A 1105 -34.46 -18.50 10.38
C GLU A 1105 -33.33 -19.49 10.13
N GLU A 1106 -33.41 -20.71 10.71
CA GLU A 1106 -32.51 -21.80 10.35
C GLU A 1106 -32.60 -22.17 8.86
N ARG A 1107 -33.82 -22.28 8.32
CA ARG A 1107 -34.04 -22.58 6.90
C ARG A 1107 -33.48 -21.47 6.01
N GLN A 1108 -33.70 -20.21 6.37
CA GLN A 1108 -33.13 -19.08 5.64
C GLN A 1108 -31.60 -19.10 5.69
N TYR A 1109 -31.01 -19.33 6.86
CA TYR A 1109 -29.56 -19.42 7.02
C TYR A 1109 -28.94 -20.55 6.18
N ARG A 1110 -29.54 -21.75 6.17
CA ARG A 1110 -29.09 -22.87 5.32
C ARG A 1110 -29.16 -22.52 3.82
N ARG A 1111 -30.19 -21.78 3.38
CA ARG A 1111 -30.29 -21.29 2.00
C ARG A 1111 -29.20 -20.27 1.67
N LEU A 1112 -28.89 -19.37 2.60
CA LEU A 1112 -27.79 -18.41 2.44
C LEU A 1112 -26.42 -19.11 2.31
N LEU A 1113 -26.16 -20.15 3.10
CA LEU A 1113 -24.94 -20.96 2.96
C LEU A 1113 -24.86 -21.71 1.62
N LYS A 1114 -26.00 -22.13 1.08
CA LYS A 1114 -26.06 -22.73 -0.27
C LYS A 1114 -25.72 -21.70 -1.35
N LEU A 1115 -26.29 -20.48 -1.24
CA LEU A 1115 -25.95 -19.35 -2.11
C LEU A 1115 -24.45 -19.04 -2.06
N LYS A 1116 -23.85 -18.99 -0.86
CA LYS A 1116 -22.41 -18.78 -0.68
C LYS A 1116 -21.57 -19.76 -1.50
N ARG A 1117 -21.84 -21.06 -1.35
CA ARG A 1117 -21.07 -22.11 -2.03
C ARG A 1117 -21.22 -22.01 -3.54
N ALA A 1118 -22.43 -21.70 -4.02
CA ALA A 1118 -22.70 -21.49 -5.43
C ALA A 1118 -21.94 -20.27 -5.99
N LEU A 1119 -22.06 -19.10 -5.33
CA LEU A 1119 -21.34 -17.89 -5.73
C LEU A 1119 -19.81 -18.10 -5.75
N LYS A 1120 -19.27 -18.80 -4.74
CA LYS A 1120 -17.83 -19.12 -4.70
C LYS A 1120 -17.42 -20.03 -5.87
N GLY A 1121 -18.19 -21.08 -6.15
CA GLY A 1121 -17.90 -22.01 -7.25
C GLY A 1121 -18.03 -21.37 -8.64
N ASP A 1122 -19.04 -20.55 -8.84
CA ASP A 1122 -19.36 -19.96 -10.14
C ASP A 1122 -18.39 -18.80 -10.50
N LEU A 1123 -18.06 -17.95 -9.51
CA LEU A 1123 -17.23 -16.75 -9.71
C LEU A 1123 -15.72 -16.97 -9.42
N GLN A 1124 -15.33 -18.03 -8.70
CA GLN A 1124 -13.94 -18.35 -8.36
C GLN A 1124 -13.57 -19.84 -8.56
N PRO A 1125 -13.55 -20.35 -9.80
CA PRO A 1125 -13.41 -21.77 -10.07
C PRO A 1125 -12.05 -22.39 -9.71
N LEU A 1126 -10.99 -21.60 -9.49
CA LEU A 1126 -9.61 -22.08 -9.34
C LEU A 1126 -9.07 -22.14 -7.88
N GLU A 1127 -9.93 -22.03 -6.85
CA GLU A 1127 -9.63 -22.23 -5.41
C GLU A 1127 -8.24 -21.75 -4.90
N LEU A 1128 -7.74 -20.60 -5.37
CA LEU A 1128 -6.53 -20.01 -4.81
C LEU A 1128 -6.89 -19.20 -3.55
N PRO A 1129 -6.33 -19.52 -2.35
CA PRO A 1129 -6.67 -18.81 -1.13
C PRO A 1129 -6.21 -17.34 -1.20
N ARG A 1130 -7.16 -16.41 -1.26
CA ARG A 1130 -6.90 -15.01 -1.00
C ARG A 1130 -6.73 -14.82 0.52
N ALA A 1131 -5.49 -14.76 1.00
CA ALA A 1131 -5.17 -14.39 2.40
C ALA A 1131 -5.62 -12.96 2.78
N ASP A 1132 -5.86 -12.06 1.82
CA ASP A 1132 -6.42 -10.71 2.04
C ASP A 1132 -7.91 -10.75 2.41
N TRP A 1133 -8.58 -11.89 2.24
CA TRP A 1133 -9.99 -12.09 2.57
C TRP A 1133 -10.24 -12.57 4.00
N ARG A 1134 -9.19 -12.99 4.72
CA ARG A 1134 -9.33 -13.56 6.06
C ARG A 1134 -9.17 -12.54 7.18
N ASP A 1135 -8.32 -11.53 7.02
CA ASP A 1135 -7.72 -10.86 8.18
C ASP A 1135 -8.17 -9.40 8.42
N ASN A 1136 -8.94 -8.76 7.53
CA ASN A 1136 -9.50 -7.44 7.81
C ASN A 1136 -10.77 -7.12 7.02
N GLU A 1137 -11.88 -6.99 7.73
CA GLU A 1137 -13.22 -6.81 7.16
C GLU A 1137 -13.33 -5.57 6.28
N PHE A 1138 -12.65 -4.48 6.60
CA PHE A 1138 -12.76 -3.19 5.91
C PHE A 1138 -11.50 -2.77 5.13
N ASN A 1139 -10.49 -3.63 5.01
CA ASN A 1139 -9.30 -3.38 4.17
C ASN A 1139 -9.49 -3.94 2.75
N LEU A 1140 -10.62 -3.63 2.11
CA LEU A 1140 -10.92 -4.07 0.75
C LEU A 1140 -10.18 -3.19 -0.26
N GLY A 1141 -9.22 -3.76 -0.99
CA GLY A 1141 -8.30 -3.05 -1.87
C GLY A 1141 -6.87 -3.14 -1.36
N THR A 1142 -6.15 -4.20 -1.73
CA THR A 1142 -4.69 -4.13 -1.73
C THR A 1142 -4.29 -3.52 -3.06
N THR A 1143 -3.46 -2.47 -3.04
CA THR A 1143 -2.98 -1.91 -4.31
C THR A 1143 -2.27 -3.02 -5.10
N LEU A 1144 -2.33 -2.94 -6.44
CA LEU A 1144 -1.66 -3.85 -7.39
C LEU A 1144 -0.21 -4.18 -6.98
N GLU A 1145 0.45 -3.26 -6.29
CA GLU A 1145 1.86 -3.24 -5.97
C GLU A 1145 2.25 -3.99 -4.70
N ASP A 1146 1.31 -4.24 -3.77
CA ASP A 1146 1.65 -4.91 -2.51
C ASP A 1146 2.02 -6.39 -2.74
N ARG A 1147 1.38 -7.05 -3.73
CA ARG A 1147 1.64 -8.46 -4.11
C ARG A 1147 1.40 -8.74 -5.62
N PRO A 1148 2.23 -8.21 -6.53
CA PRO A 1148 1.98 -8.15 -7.97
C PRO A 1148 1.85 -9.52 -8.67
N LEU A 1149 2.72 -10.48 -8.36
CA LEU A 1149 2.63 -11.85 -8.91
C LEU A 1149 1.35 -12.55 -8.44
N ARG A 1150 0.95 -12.34 -7.18
CA ARG A 1150 -0.30 -12.87 -6.63
C ARG A 1150 -1.50 -12.18 -7.29
N ASN A 1151 -1.46 -10.86 -7.50
CA ASN A 1151 -2.54 -10.10 -8.13
C ASN A 1151 -2.75 -10.49 -9.60
N LEU A 1152 -1.67 -10.72 -10.35
CA LEU A 1152 -1.75 -11.26 -11.72
C LEU A 1152 -2.37 -12.66 -11.76
N LEU A 1153 -1.89 -13.58 -10.90
CA LEU A 1153 -2.48 -14.92 -10.75
C LEU A 1153 -3.94 -14.85 -10.28
N THR A 1154 -4.29 -13.88 -9.45
CA THR A 1154 -5.65 -13.64 -8.95
C THR A 1154 -6.59 -13.13 -10.05
N GLY A 1155 -6.13 -12.21 -10.90
CA GLY A 1155 -6.88 -11.73 -12.06
C GLY A 1155 -7.19 -12.87 -13.03
N LEU A 1156 -6.20 -13.74 -13.28
CA LEU A 1156 -6.40 -14.96 -14.08
C LEU A 1156 -7.34 -15.97 -13.40
N ALA A 1157 -7.26 -16.13 -12.07
CA ALA A 1157 -8.09 -17.05 -11.31
C ALA A 1157 -9.56 -16.62 -11.16
N SER A 1158 -9.86 -15.32 -11.38
CA SER A 1158 -11.19 -14.71 -11.24
C SER A 1158 -11.71 -14.13 -12.56
N TRP A 1159 -11.32 -14.70 -13.70
CA TRP A 1159 -11.63 -14.13 -15.03
C TRP A 1159 -13.13 -13.85 -15.29
N ARG A 1160 -14.04 -14.56 -14.62
CA ARG A 1160 -15.50 -14.30 -14.72
C ARG A 1160 -15.95 -13.01 -14.04
N THR A 1161 -15.18 -12.46 -13.12
CA THR A 1161 -15.45 -11.16 -12.49
C THR A 1161 -14.69 -10.00 -13.16
N LEU A 1162 -13.85 -10.27 -14.18
CA LEU A 1162 -13.15 -9.22 -14.93
C LEU A 1162 -14.08 -8.46 -15.89
N LEU A 1163 -15.05 -9.14 -16.50
CA LEU A 1163 -15.97 -8.52 -17.46
C LEU A 1163 -17.28 -8.12 -16.74
N PRO A 1164 -17.63 -6.82 -16.68
CA PRO A 1164 -18.82 -6.31 -16.02
C PRO A 1164 -20.11 -7.09 -16.32
N ARG A 1165 -20.41 -7.31 -17.61
CA ARG A 1165 -21.62 -8.02 -18.03
C ARG A 1165 -21.59 -9.49 -17.66
N LEU A 1166 -20.45 -10.18 -17.86
CA LEU A 1166 -20.33 -11.60 -17.49
C LEU A 1166 -20.52 -11.81 -15.98
N ALA A 1167 -19.96 -10.91 -15.17
CA ALA A 1167 -20.13 -10.96 -13.72
C ALA A 1167 -21.61 -10.80 -13.34
N SER A 1168 -22.27 -9.78 -13.90
CA SER A 1168 -23.70 -9.52 -13.68
C SER A 1168 -24.58 -10.72 -14.09
N ASP A 1169 -24.39 -11.24 -15.30
CA ASP A 1169 -25.12 -12.39 -15.82
C ASP A 1169 -24.95 -13.62 -14.92
N THR A 1170 -23.72 -13.86 -14.43
CA THR A 1170 -23.39 -15.00 -13.56
C THR A 1170 -24.05 -14.85 -12.20
N ILE A 1171 -23.97 -13.67 -11.57
CA ILE A 1171 -24.61 -13.42 -10.26
C ILE A 1171 -26.12 -13.64 -10.38
N ALA A 1172 -26.76 -13.01 -11.37
CA ALA A 1172 -28.20 -13.12 -11.58
C ALA A 1172 -28.61 -14.58 -11.79
N GLU A 1173 -27.85 -15.36 -12.57
CA GLU A 1173 -28.08 -16.79 -12.75
C GLU A 1173 -27.98 -17.57 -11.44
N THR A 1174 -26.92 -17.35 -10.66
CA THR A 1174 -26.71 -18.05 -9.39
C THR A 1174 -27.85 -17.78 -8.43
N PHE A 1175 -28.30 -16.53 -8.30
CA PHE A 1175 -29.45 -16.16 -7.46
C PHE A 1175 -30.76 -16.80 -7.96
N LEU A 1176 -31.03 -16.74 -9.27
CA LEU A 1176 -32.22 -17.36 -9.87
C LEU A 1176 -32.27 -18.87 -9.61
N ARG A 1177 -31.13 -19.57 -9.69
CA ARG A 1177 -31.00 -21.00 -9.33
C ARG A 1177 -31.26 -21.30 -7.85
N GLN A 1178 -31.06 -20.34 -6.95
CA GLN A 1178 -31.41 -20.47 -5.52
C GLN A 1178 -32.86 -20.10 -5.19
N GLY A 1179 -33.66 -19.76 -6.21
CA GLY A 1179 -35.06 -19.39 -6.04
C GLY A 1179 -35.29 -17.91 -5.73
N ALA A 1180 -34.38 -17.02 -6.16
CA ALA A 1180 -34.60 -15.57 -6.09
C ALA A 1180 -35.54 -15.08 -7.20
N GLU A 1181 -36.36 -14.09 -6.89
CA GLU A 1181 -37.13 -13.34 -7.89
C GLU A 1181 -36.28 -12.17 -8.40
N ILE A 1182 -36.30 -11.95 -9.71
CA ILE A 1182 -35.42 -10.96 -10.35
C ILE A 1182 -36.23 -10.04 -11.25
N TRP A 1183 -36.18 -8.74 -10.99
CA TRP A 1183 -36.74 -7.71 -11.86
C TRP A 1183 -35.64 -7.09 -12.72
N VAL A 1184 -35.79 -7.11 -14.04
CA VAL A 1184 -34.80 -6.54 -14.97
C VAL A 1184 -35.35 -5.25 -15.56
N LEU A 1185 -34.69 -4.14 -15.24
CA LEU A 1185 -35.01 -2.81 -15.75
C LEU A 1185 -33.99 -2.39 -16.82
N ARG A 1186 -34.49 -1.95 -17.97
CA ARG A 1186 -33.68 -1.53 -19.12
C ARG A 1186 -34.00 -0.09 -19.50
N THR A 1187 -32.96 0.71 -19.73
CA THR A 1187 -33.06 2.01 -20.41
C THR A 1187 -32.09 2.03 -21.58
N ASN A 1188 -32.48 2.64 -22.69
CA ASN A 1188 -31.63 2.73 -23.88
C ASN A 1188 -31.65 4.16 -24.41
N GLN A 1189 -30.84 5.06 -23.82
CA GLN A 1189 -30.75 6.47 -24.25
C GLN A 1189 -32.12 7.15 -24.27
N ILE A 1190 -32.68 7.38 -23.08
CA ILE A 1190 -34.05 7.85 -22.88
C ILE A 1190 -34.13 9.34 -22.54
N GLY A 1191 -35.29 9.96 -22.75
CA GLY A 1191 -35.50 11.40 -22.55
C GLY A 1191 -35.85 12.07 -23.87
N GLY A 1192 -35.21 13.20 -24.17
CA GLY A 1192 -35.28 13.80 -25.51
C GLY A 1192 -34.45 13.04 -26.55
N ASN A 1193 -34.74 13.31 -27.81
CA ASN A 1193 -34.13 12.66 -28.96
C ASN A 1193 -32.80 13.31 -29.37
N ASP A 1194 -31.70 12.57 -29.30
CA ASP A 1194 -30.40 12.95 -29.88
C ASP A 1194 -30.06 11.96 -31.01
N PRO A 1195 -30.17 12.35 -32.30
CA PRO A 1195 -29.90 11.45 -33.42
C PRO A 1195 -28.42 11.09 -33.59
N ASP A 1196 -27.49 11.87 -33.00
CA ASP A 1196 -26.05 11.78 -33.28
C ASP A 1196 -25.34 10.72 -32.43
N ILE A 1197 -26.04 10.10 -31.47
CA ILE A 1197 -25.54 9.01 -30.62
C ILE A 1197 -26.24 7.68 -30.92
N ALA A 1198 -25.63 6.56 -30.57
CA ALA A 1198 -26.24 5.23 -30.66
C ALA A 1198 -25.86 4.35 -29.45
N PRO A 1199 -26.71 3.43 -28.99
CA PRO A 1199 -26.39 2.60 -27.84
C PRO A 1199 -25.45 1.45 -28.22
N ILE A 1200 -24.39 1.21 -27.45
CA ILE A 1200 -23.49 0.06 -27.65
C ILE A 1200 -23.63 -0.92 -26.48
N ALA A 1201 -23.86 -2.20 -26.77
CA ALA A 1201 -23.91 -3.23 -25.73
C ALA A 1201 -22.50 -3.53 -25.16
N PRO A 1202 -22.35 -3.76 -23.85
CA PRO A 1202 -21.10 -4.23 -23.29
C PRO A 1202 -20.86 -5.70 -23.67
N ILE A 1203 -19.58 -6.06 -23.81
CA ILE A 1203 -19.14 -7.39 -24.22
C ILE A 1203 -19.46 -8.45 -23.15
N THR A 1204 -19.86 -9.64 -23.59
CA THR A 1204 -20.00 -10.85 -22.77
C THR A 1204 -19.45 -12.05 -23.54
N LEU A 1205 -19.04 -13.12 -22.84
CA LEU A 1205 -18.39 -14.31 -23.42
C LEU A 1205 -19.37 -15.43 -23.87
#